data_AF-A0A3M7NT22-F1
#
_entry.id   AF-A0A3M7NT22-F1
#
_cell.length_a   1.000
_cell.length_b   1.000
_cell.length_c   1.000
_cell.angle_alpha   90.00
_cell.angle_beta   90.00
_cell.angle_gamma   90.00
#
_symmetry.space_group_name_H-M   'P 1'
#
loop_
_entity.id
_entity.type
_entity.pdbx_description
1 polymer ?
#
loop_
_entity_poly.entity_id
_entity_poly.type
_entity_poly.pdbx_seq_one_letter_code
_entity_poly.pdbx_strand_id
1 'polypeptide(L)'
;MVGIPRSRGKGNRNCQYAEDFKFQDEGAKLRRRFATRVSGKKESSESTPTPVDSLLSSNSPDSNQLLDRALTPTHALLDSGNCPSRSEASRGAEPPVDATIPNYNTFFALLETNQLAFDESKTNSEEDDVTTELLSQRLDQVNVNLDQGLETISLPSVLYAPGLAQDQMLSVLQSSLHSRSQLVPVPKPVRSYERWFASLPNLTGQNFLLDNAIRALSLAHMGNLHGNRTILNQSRPYYGRAIRLLNAALSDPETGMASETLSATMLLSFYEMFASESNDSWIKHAGGASTLMKLRDPSRYRYGLDREIFLAYRHAIIIESFYKEVPCFLDQPAWAQVARDIFKDTTKRVTNDDFLELFNLTEEFYEQIVQLPAFLSDIKNLAAAFEREKADFPSPEAFTQELMRRVVTSRANSKSYFAKFEGCLMKLNYRWTSYDSDDPLITKYYTFVNVFVASSCTGFWNILMILNLMIIDLQQRTAVTIAPGAPLTIHNLRTPTPIGNQVRILNHWPCSTPLDLHQADGHLLVKAPQVLGYSVAGIVVEIGPEVNYLQVGDKVFGFTWRTQQEKAYQTFVVAQETLVGRVPQGHSLRSVVTVPNNFVTAWHTITFELGFELPWPKPSNYIPAEKNNNILIWGGSGSVGQYAIQVLKYYGYTNIISTAGKAHHEKLKRYGATVCFDYRNADTVQAIRDHAGEKGIKYAIDCIGSLRGSVQPISKIITTPGAKVAVLLPVIVRDAAETPSGERVKPEYSMDVAPAADWHPGVTPSGVRTHYYTDNAFLAEKLQSEIMPAVIEKGIVKPNEHRLVEGITLLERAEKALSLLRTRGVSGKRLVWRVDESAEGDD
;
A
#
# COMPACT_ATOMS: atom_id res chain seq x y z
N MET A 1 -10.58 13.79 -12.33
CA MET A 1 -10.40 12.40 -12.80
C MET A 1 -10.36 11.46 -11.60
N VAL A 2 -11.51 11.26 -10.95
CA VAL A 2 -11.68 10.17 -9.98
C VAL A 2 -13.07 9.59 -10.27
N GLY A 3 -13.11 8.50 -11.02
CA GLY A 3 -14.32 7.70 -11.17
C GLY A 3 -14.42 6.78 -9.96
N ILE A 4 -15.47 6.96 -9.16
CA ILE A 4 -15.80 6.06 -8.04
C ILE A 4 -16.27 4.71 -8.63
N PRO A 5 -15.79 3.56 -8.10
CA PRO A 5 -16.22 2.25 -8.57
C PRO A 5 -17.66 1.96 -8.12
N ARG A 6 -18.55 1.67 -9.07
CA ARG A 6 -19.87 1.08 -8.75
C ARG A 6 -19.68 -0.40 -8.41
N SER A 7 -19.99 -0.74 -7.15
CA SER A 7 -20.35 -2.05 -6.59
C SER A 7 -19.79 -3.32 -7.28
N ARG A 8 -18.95 -4.06 -6.52
CA ARG A 8 -18.54 -5.45 -6.81
C ARG A 8 -19.77 -6.36 -6.96
N GLY A 9 -20.14 -6.65 -8.21
CA GLY A 9 -20.95 -7.80 -8.60
C GLY A 9 -20.04 -8.98 -8.95
N LYS A 10 -20.50 -10.20 -8.63
CA LYS A 10 -19.81 -11.49 -8.77
C LYS A 10 -19.08 -11.67 -10.12
N GLY A 11 -17.92 -12.32 -10.06
CA GLY A 11 -16.94 -12.47 -11.14
C GLY A 11 -17.38 -13.18 -12.43
N ASN A 12 -16.44 -13.15 -13.36
CA ASN A 12 -16.39 -13.74 -14.70
C ASN A 12 -17.39 -13.22 -15.74
N ARG A 13 -16.92 -12.25 -16.54
CA ARG A 13 -16.95 -12.38 -18.00
C ARG A 13 -15.59 -11.97 -18.57
N ASN A 14 -14.86 -12.98 -19.06
CA ASN A 14 -13.73 -12.76 -19.95
C ASN A 14 -14.18 -11.87 -21.13
N CYS A 15 -13.32 -10.94 -21.55
CA CYS A 15 -13.45 -10.34 -22.86
C CYS A 15 -13.42 -11.48 -23.89
N GLN A 16 -14.53 -11.71 -24.59
CA GLN A 16 -14.75 -12.87 -25.47
C GLN A 16 -13.84 -12.93 -26.71
N TYR A 17 -12.82 -12.07 -26.80
CA TYR A 17 -11.84 -12.03 -27.88
C TYR A 17 -10.38 -11.99 -27.36
N ALA A 18 -10.17 -12.20 -26.05
CA ALA A 18 -8.84 -12.27 -25.47
C ALA A 18 -8.08 -13.56 -25.85
N GLU A 19 -8.77 -14.59 -26.37
CA GLU A 19 -8.12 -15.85 -26.76
C GLU A 19 -7.42 -15.79 -28.13
N ASP A 20 -7.83 -14.88 -29.03
CA ASP A 20 -7.25 -14.78 -30.38
C ASP A 20 -6.13 -13.72 -30.53
N PHE A 21 -5.96 -12.83 -29.54
CA PHE A 21 -4.87 -11.87 -29.51
C PHE A 21 -3.98 -12.11 -28.30
N LYS A 22 -3.08 -13.10 -28.41
CA LYS A 22 -1.92 -13.21 -27.52
C LYS A 22 -1.16 -11.89 -27.55
N PHE A 23 -1.31 -11.07 -26.51
CA PHE A 23 -0.41 -9.96 -26.21
C PHE A 23 0.97 -10.54 -25.96
N GLN A 24 1.78 -10.62 -27.02
CA GLN A 24 3.21 -10.93 -26.91
C GLN A 24 3.94 -9.64 -26.51
N ASP A 25 4.96 -9.77 -25.67
CA ASP A 25 5.89 -8.70 -25.29
C ASP A 25 6.65 -8.18 -26.53
N GLU A 26 6.02 -7.25 -27.26
CA GLU A 26 6.59 -6.63 -28.46
C GLU A 26 7.74 -5.66 -28.13
N GLY A 27 7.87 -5.19 -26.87
CA GLY A 27 8.97 -4.34 -26.42
C GLY A 27 10.31 -5.08 -26.42
N ALA A 28 10.33 -6.37 -26.08
CA ALA A 28 11.52 -7.22 -26.21
C ALA A 28 11.88 -7.51 -27.68
N LYS A 29 10.90 -7.64 -28.58
CA LYS A 29 11.13 -7.85 -30.02
C LYS A 29 11.64 -6.60 -30.72
N LEU A 30 11.10 -5.41 -30.41
CA LEU A 30 11.59 -4.12 -30.91
C LEU A 30 13.06 -3.90 -30.50
N ARG A 31 13.42 -4.20 -29.24
CA ARG A 31 14.82 -4.15 -28.78
C ARG A 31 15.74 -5.07 -29.57
N ARG A 32 15.34 -6.33 -29.84
CA ARG A 32 16.16 -7.27 -30.62
C ARG A 32 16.26 -6.91 -32.11
N ARG A 33 15.19 -6.38 -32.71
CA ARG A 33 15.14 -6.01 -34.14
C ARG A 33 15.95 -4.77 -34.48
N PHE A 34 16.05 -3.80 -33.56
CA PHE A 34 16.77 -2.55 -33.79
C PHE A 34 18.16 -2.47 -33.13
N ALA A 35 18.48 -3.35 -32.15
CA ALA A 35 19.82 -3.42 -31.58
C ALA A 35 20.89 -3.96 -32.55
N THR A 36 20.51 -4.70 -33.59
CA THR A 36 21.46 -5.38 -34.50
C THR A 36 22.17 -4.45 -35.50
N ARG A 37 21.87 -3.14 -35.52
CA ARG A 37 22.41 -2.21 -36.54
C ARG A 37 23.23 -1.02 -36.03
N VAL A 38 23.48 -0.93 -34.72
CA VAL A 38 24.42 0.08 -34.17
C VAL A 38 25.89 -0.37 -34.24
N SER A 39 26.17 -1.67 -34.45
CA SER A 39 27.55 -2.20 -34.56
C SER A 39 28.10 -2.28 -35.99
N GLY A 40 27.54 -1.51 -36.93
CA GLY A 40 27.92 -1.52 -38.34
C GLY A 40 29.00 -0.49 -38.73
N LYS A 41 30.09 -0.36 -37.96
CA LYS A 41 31.33 0.28 -38.44
C LYS A 41 32.53 -0.57 -38.03
N LYS A 42 33.18 -1.14 -39.06
CA LYS A 42 34.46 -1.85 -38.96
C LYS A 42 35.53 -0.92 -38.39
N GLU A 43 36.16 -1.33 -37.29
CA GLU A 43 37.58 -1.14 -37.07
C GLU A 43 38.19 -2.45 -36.58
N SER A 44 39.37 -2.74 -37.10
CA SER A 44 40.11 -3.99 -37.06
C SER A 44 41.10 -4.03 -35.90
N SER A 45 41.13 -5.11 -35.11
CA SER A 45 42.34 -5.87 -34.75
C SER A 45 42.05 -6.99 -33.71
N GLU A 46 42.62 -8.17 -34.01
CA GLU A 46 43.17 -9.25 -33.15
C GLU A 46 42.79 -9.30 -31.66
N SER A 47 42.36 -10.41 -31.04
CA SER A 47 42.99 -11.75 -31.03
C SER A 47 42.13 -12.78 -30.25
N THR A 48 42.14 -14.03 -30.75
CA THR A 48 41.96 -15.36 -30.11
C THR A 48 40.88 -15.64 -29.03
N PRO A 49 40.03 -16.69 -29.23
CA PRO A 49 39.16 -17.26 -28.21
C PRO A 49 39.73 -18.57 -27.62
N THR A 50 39.33 -18.91 -26.39
CA THR A 50 39.38 -20.29 -25.86
C THR A 50 38.09 -20.65 -25.11
N PRO A 51 37.70 -21.94 -25.07
CA PRO A 51 36.30 -22.33 -25.24
C PRO A 51 35.71 -23.24 -24.13
N VAL A 52 34.36 -23.28 -24.10
CA VAL A 52 33.45 -24.42 -23.87
C VAL A 52 33.49 -25.16 -22.51
N ASP A 53 32.32 -25.24 -21.85
CA ASP A 53 31.64 -26.49 -21.43
C ASP A 53 30.29 -26.14 -20.76
N SER A 54 29.10 -26.52 -21.25
CA SER A 54 28.48 -27.85 -21.49
C SER A 54 27.74 -28.41 -20.26
N LEU A 55 26.68 -29.20 -20.54
CA LEU A 55 25.69 -29.89 -19.67
C LEU A 55 24.30 -29.19 -19.65
N LEU A 56 23.28 -29.59 -20.45
CA LEU A 56 22.48 -30.84 -20.47
C LEU A 56 21.93 -31.20 -19.06
N SER A 57 20.69 -31.64 -18.82
CA SER A 57 19.50 -31.96 -19.62
C SER A 57 18.42 -32.52 -18.65
N SER A 58 17.26 -32.91 -19.22
CA SER A 58 16.28 -33.91 -18.72
C SER A 58 15.13 -33.36 -17.85
N ASN A 59 13.88 -33.38 -18.31
CA ASN A 59 12.89 -34.49 -18.44
C ASN A 59 11.92 -34.43 -17.24
N SER A 60 10.60 -34.66 -17.30
CA SER A 60 9.55 -34.88 -18.31
C SER A 60 8.21 -34.97 -17.50
N PRO A 61 7.03 -35.37 -18.04
CA PRO A 61 5.73 -34.76 -17.73
C PRO A 61 4.72 -35.70 -17.02
N ASP A 62 3.48 -35.20 -16.81
CA ASP A 62 2.17 -35.91 -16.72
C ASP A 62 1.27 -35.15 -15.73
N SER A 63 -0.05 -35.01 -15.86
CA SER A 63 -1.04 -35.39 -16.88
C SER A 63 -2.37 -34.73 -16.47
N ASN A 64 -3.19 -34.36 -17.46
CA ASN A 64 -4.60 -33.95 -17.34
C ASN A 64 -5.42 -34.89 -16.45
N GLN A 65 -6.51 -34.40 -15.81
CA GLN A 65 -7.88 -34.89 -16.09
C GLN A 65 -9.01 -34.34 -15.17
N LEU A 66 -10.17 -34.12 -15.82
CA LEU A 66 -11.58 -34.20 -15.34
C LEU A 66 -12.16 -33.00 -14.57
N LEU A 67 -12.99 -32.16 -15.20
CA LEU A 67 -14.44 -32.30 -15.51
C LEU A 67 -15.39 -31.95 -14.35
N ASP A 68 -16.00 -30.77 -14.48
CA ASP A 68 -17.41 -30.40 -14.25
C ASP A 68 -18.32 -31.33 -13.45
N ARG A 69 -19.05 -30.74 -12.47
CA ARG A 69 -20.52 -30.84 -12.38
C ARG A 69 -21.13 -29.97 -11.26
N ALA A 70 -22.28 -29.36 -11.62
CA ALA A 70 -23.49 -29.17 -10.79
C ALA A 70 -23.40 -28.10 -9.66
N LEU A 71 -24.34 -27.16 -9.43
CA LEU A 71 -25.76 -27.00 -9.78
C LEU A 71 -26.21 -25.52 -9.65
N THR A 72 -27.33 -25.28 -10.32
CA THR A 72 -28.19 -24.11 -10.56
C THR A 72 -28.90 -23.46 -9.33
N PRO A 73 -29.62 -22.32 -9.52
CA PRO A 73 -29.91 -21.29 -8.53
C PRO A 73 -31.35 -21.28 -7.99
N THR A 74 -31.62 -20.43 -6.98
CA THR A 74 -33.00 -20.05 -6.61
C THR A 74 -33.08 -18.61 -6.09
N HIS A 75 -33.96 -17.83 -6.73
CA HIS A 75 -34.56 -16.58 -6.26
C HIS A 75 -35.52 -16.84 -5.08
N ALA A 76 -35.77 -15.82 -4.24
CA ALA A 76 -37.07 -15.12 -4.12
C ALA A 76 -37.42 -14.61 -2.69
N LEU A 77 -38.25 -13.55 -2.65
CA LEU A 77 -39.22 -13.11 -1.60
C LEU A 77 -38.66 -12.34 -0.38
N LEU A 78 -39.21 -11.26 0.20
CA LEU A 78 -40.42 -10.37 0.12
C LEU A 78 -40.01 -9.06 0.87
N ASP A 79 -40.32 -7.83 0.48
CA ASP A 79 -41.57 -7.06 0.45
C ASP A 79 -42.20 -6.64 1.80
N SER A 80 -42.51 -5.32 1.86
CA SER A 80 -43.39 -4.55 2.77
C SER A 80 -42.99 -4.23 4.23
N GLY A 81 -43.21 -2.96 4.64
CA GLY A 81 -43.47 -2.62 6.05
C GLY A 81 -43.07 -1.23 6.58
N ASN A 82 -43.85 -0.19 6.24
CA ASN A 82 -44.20 1.03 6.99
C ASN A 82 -43.26 1.73 8.04
N CYS A 83 -43.23 3.06 7.87
CA CYS A 83 -42.69 4.15 8.68
C CYS A 83 -43.26 4.24 10.14
N PRO A 84 -42.58 4.97 11.05
CA PRO A 84 -43.16 6.26 11.48
C PRO A 84 -42.18 7.43 11.74
N SER A 85 -42.50 8.57 11.11
CA SER A 85 -42.53 10.00 11.54
C SER A 85 -41.36 10.75 12.23
N ARG A 86 -41.00 11.87 11.56
CA ARG A 86 -40.65 13.26 12.02
C ARG A 86 -39.47 13.47 13.00
N SER A 87 -38.50 14.34 12.71
CA SER A 87 -38.69 15.81 12.69
C SER A 87 -37.72 16.59 11.77
N GLU A 88 -38.22 17.72 11.27
CA GLU A 88 -37.59 18.72 10.40
C GLU A 88 -36.37 19.41 11.04
N ALA A 89 -35.30 19.59 10.27
CA ALA A 89 -34.35 20.70 10.42
C ALA A 89 -33.71 21.07 9.07
N SER A 90 -34.05 22.28 8.61
CA SER A 90 -33.34 23.17 7.69
C SER A 90 -32.95 22.69 6.28
N ARG A 91 -33.73 23.19 5.32
CA ARG A 91 -33.42 23.37 3.89
C ARG A 91 -32.07 24.08 3.68
N GLY A 92 -31.23 23.52 2.81
CA GLY A 92 -30.08 24.17 2.17
C GLY A 92 -30.10 23.92 0.66
N ALA A 93 -30.41 24.97 -0.09
CA ALA A 93 -30.48 25.18 -1.54
C ALA A 93 -30.02 24.05 -2.51
N GLU A 94 -30.95 23.62 -3.37
CA GLU A 94 -30.67 22.99 -4.67
C GLU A 94 -30.06 24.01 -5.65
N PRO A 95 -29.17 23.60 -6.58
CA PRO A 95 -28.69 24.46 -7.66
C PRO A 95 -29.76 24.66 -8.75
N PRO A 96 -29.72 25.79 -9.49
CA PRO A 96 -30.83 26.24 -10.32
C PRO A 96 -31.07 25.35 -11.56
N VAL A 97 -32.32 24.93 -11.70
CA VAL A 97 -32.91 24.36 -12.91
C VAL A 97 -33.33 25.53 -13.81
N ASP A 98 -32.42 26.02 -14.67
CA ASP A 98 -32.83 26.65 -15.93
C ASP A 98 -31.63 26.82 -16.88
N ALA A 99 -31.51 25.87 -17.81
CA ALA A 99 -30.87 26.06 -19.10
C ALA A 99 -31.51 25.06 -20.06
N THR A 100 -32.72 25.38 -20.55
CA THR A 100 -33.29 24.76 -21.74
C THR A 100 -32.34 25.01 -22.92
N ILE A 101 -31.48 24.03 -23.21
CA ILE A 101 -30.76 23.93 -24.48
C ILE A 101 -31.73 23.27 -25.46
N PRO A 102 -32.01 23.86 -26.63
CA PRO A 102 -32.95 23.27 -27.58
C PRO A 102 -32.46 21.88 -28.00
N ASN A 103 -33.25 20.86 -27.67
CA ASN A 103 -33.18 19.53 -28.28
C ASN A 103 -33.40 19.69 -29.80
N TYR A 104 -32.71 18.85 -30.57
CA TYR A 104 -32.63 18.82 -32.04
C TYR A 104 -31.56 19.70 -32.67
N ASN A 105 -30.31 19.22 -32.57
CA ASN A 105 -29.28 19.59 -33.53
C ASN A 105 -29.50 18.73 -34.79
N THR A 106 -29.91 19.37 -35.89
CA THR A 106 -30.25 18.77 -37.20
C THR A 106 -29.12 17.92 -37.80
N PHE A 107 -27.90 18.03 -37.28
CA PHE A 107 -26.74 17.22 -37.63
C PHE A 107 -26.87 15.74 -37.21
N PHE A 108 -27.51 15.43 -36.07
CA PHE A 108 -27.63 14.05 -35.58
C PHE A 108 -28.68 13.22 -36.33
N ALA A 109 -29.71 13.86 -36.88
CA ALA A 109 -30.67 13.21 -37.77
C ALA A 109 -30.01 12.67 -39.05
N LEU A 110 -28.90 13.28 -39.49
CA LEU A 110 -28.14 12.88 -40.69
C LEU A 110 -27.28 11.62 -40.48
N LEU A 111 -26.88 11.33 -39.23
CA LEU A 111 -26.11 10.13 -38.87
C LEU A 111 -27.02 8.93 -38.60
N GLU A 112 -28.26 9.15 -38.19
CA GLU A 112 -29.26 8.09 -37.96
C GLU A 112 -29.84 7.50 -39.26
N THR A 113 -29.87 8.26 -40.36
CA THR A 113 -30.46 7.82 -41.64
C THR A 113 -29.53 7.06 -42.59
N ASN A 114 -28.22 6.97 -42.32
CA ASN A 114 -27.27 6.23 -43.16
C ASN A 114 -26.84 4.89 -42.52
N GLN A 115 -27.84 4.09 -42.13
CA GLN A 115 -27.65 2.65 -41.92
C GLN A 115 -27.37 1.99 -43.28
N LEU A 116 -26.09 1.82 -43.63
CA LEU A 116 -25.72 0.79 -44.60
C LEU A 116 -25.99 -0.57 -43.94
N ALA A 117 -27.15 -1.15 -44.24
CA ALA A 117 -27.41 -2.54 -43.99
C ALA A 117 -26.43 -3.37 -44.83
N PHE A 118 -25.43 -3.97 -44.18
CA PHE A 118 -24.74 -5.12 -44.73
C PHE A 118 -25.61 -6.34 -44.44
N ASP A 119 -26.34 -6.80 -45.46
CA ASP A 119 -27.01 -8.09 -45.44
C ASP A 119 -25.99 -9.18 -45.80
N GLU A 120 -25.52 -9.92 -44.79
CA GLU A 120 -24.61 -11.06 -44.93
C GLU A 120 -25.32 -12.34 -45.43
N SER A 121 -26.51 -12.24 -46.03
CA SER A 121 -27.24 -13.40 -46.56
C SER A 121 -27.37 -13.38 -48.09
N LYS A 122 -26.26 -13.59 -48.81
CA LYS A 122 -26.25 -14.15 -50.18
C LYS A 122 -24.83 -14.50 -50.64
N THR A 123 -24.34 -15.63 -50.17
CA THR A 123 -23.36 -16.43 -50.91
C THR A 123 -24.10 -17.29 -51.93
N ASN A 124 -23.91 -17.00 -53.22
CA ASN A 124 -23.53 -17.95 -54.29
C ASN A 124 -23.79 -17.38 -55.70
N SER A 125 -22.83 -17.66 -56.59
CA SER A 125 -22.88 -17.81 -58.07
C SER A 125 -23.46 -16.62 -58.87
N GLU A 126 -22.80 -16.03 -59.86
CA GLU A 126 -22.04 -16.59 -60.99
C GLU A 126 -21.26 -15.44 -61.71
N GLU A 127 -20.41 -15.81 -62.66
CA GLU A 127 -19.50 -15.01 -63.49
C GLU A 127 -20.16 -13.85 -64.26
N ASP A 128 -19.46 -12.71 -64.42
CA ASP A 128 -18.99 -12.23 -65.74
C ASP A 128 -18.25 -10.88 -65.69
N ASP A 129 -17.28 -10.79 -66.61
CA ASP A 129 -16.30 -9.74 -66.90
C ASP A 129 -16.94 -8.46 -67.49
N VAL A 130 -16.24 -7.31 -67.42
CA VAL A 130 -16.16 -6.22 -68.44
C VAL A 130 -15.62 -4.92 -67.83
N THR A 131 -14.51 -4.49 -68.42
CA THR A 131 -13.63 -3.36 -68.12
C THR A 131 -14.11 -2.00 -68.65
N THR A 132 -13.83 -0.95 -67.86
CA THR A 132 -13.08 0.28 -68.23
C THR A 132 -13.22 0.87 -69.64
N GLU A 133 -14.40 1.36 -70.09
CA GLU A 133 -14.44 2.17 -71.33
C GLU A 133 -15.58 3.21 -71.46
N LEU A 134 -16.14 3.71 -70.35
CA LEU A 134 -17.21 4.74 -70.42
C LEU A 134 -16.92 6.06 -69.70
N LEU A 135 -15.70 6.26 -69.19
CA LEU A 135 -15.32 7.45 -68.42
C LEU A 135 -14.59 8.53 -69.22
N SER A 136 -14.28 8.32 -70.51
CA SER A 136 -13.43 9.23 -71.28
C SER A 136 -14.12 10.07 -72.37
N GLN A 137 -15.45 10.02 -72.54
CA GLN A 137 -16.09 10.63 -73.71
C GLN A 137 -17.25 11.60 -73.50
N ARG A 138 -17.56 12.07 -72.29
CA ARG A 138 -18.61 13.10 -72.13
C ARG A 138 -18.22 14.27 -71.22
N LEU A 139 -17.01 14.76 -71.43
CA LEU A 139 -16.54 16.08 -70.96
C LEU A 139 -16.65 17.19 -72.02
N ASP A 140 -17.08 16.90 -73.25
CA ASP A 140 -17.18 17.91 -74.32
C ASP A 140 -18.63 18.18 -74.71
N GLN A 141 -19.26 19.14 -74.03
CA GLN A 141 -20.17 20.15 -74.61
C GLN A 141 -20.79 21.00 -73.50
N VAL A 142 -20.02 22.00 -73.06
CA VAL A 142 -20.55 23.17 -72.35
C VAL A 142 -20.96 24.18 -73.43
N ASN A 143 -22.26 24.45 -73.56
CA ASN A 143 -22.71 25.77 -73.99
C ASN A 143 -24.00 26.11 -73.25
N VAL A 144 -23.89 27.17 -72.46
CA VAL A 144 -24.88 27.63 -71.48
C VAL A 144 -25.98 28.39 -72.22
N ASN A 145 -27.22 27.94 -72.09
CA ASN A 145 -28.40 28.72 -72.46
C ASN A 145 -29.03 29.26 -71.17
N LEU A 146 -29.03 30.59 -70.99
CA LEU A 146 -29.33 31.29 -69.73
C LEU A 146 -30.83 31.61 -69.53
N ASP A 147 -31.73 31.03 -70.33
CA ASP A 147 -33.17 31.37 -70.32
C ASP A 147 -34.11 30.18 -70.05
N GLN A 148 -33.77 29.28 -69.14
CA GLN A 148 -34.73 28.31 -68.60
C GLN A 148 -34.80 28.37 -67.07
N GLY A 149 -36.03 28.49 -66.58
CA GLY A 149 -36.38 28.81 -65.20
C GLY A 149 -35.83 27.83 -64.16
N LEU A 150 -35.72 28.35 -62.94
CA LEU A 150 -35.24 27.75 -61.69
C LEU A 150 -36.05 26.54 -61.19
N GLU A 151 -36.42 25.61 -62.05
CA GLU A 151 -37.05 24.36 -61.64
C GLU A 151 -36.17 23.18 -62.09
N THR A 152 -35.60 22.49 -61.09
CA THR A 152 -34.74 21.28 -61.16
C THR A 152 -33.22 21.48 -61.22
N ILE A 153 -32.64 22.14 -60.20
CA ILE A 153 -31.30 21.76 -59.71
C ILE A 153 -31.49 20.79 -58.55
N SER A 154 -31.31 19.49 -58.81
CA SER A 154 -31.14 18.50 -57.75
C SER A 154 -29.71 18.59 -57.20
N LEU A 155 -29.51 19.35 -56.12
CA LEU A 155 -28.30 19.23 -55.29
C LEU A 155 -28.27 17.80 -54.69
N PRO A 156 -27.15 17.07 -54.77
CA PRO A 156 -27.00 15.81 -54.04
C PRO A 156 -27.29 16.06 -52.55
N SER A 157 -28.24 15.33 -51.99
CA SER A 157 -28.79 15.60 -50.66
C SER A 157 -27.81 15.40 -49.50
N VAL A 158 -26.60 14.89 -49.72
CA VAL A 158 -25.51 14.91 -48.73
C VAL A 158 -24.15 14.93 -49.45
N LEU A 159 -23.40 16.03 -49.35
CA LEU A 159 -21.95 16.02 -49.57
C LEU A 159 -21.29 15.31 -48.36
N TYR A 160 -21.20 13.97 -48.41
CA TYR A 160 -20.46 13.21 -47.39
C TYR A 160 -18.97 13.36 -47.68
N ALA A 161 -18.31 14.24 -46.95
CA ALA A 161 -16.85 14.34 -46.92
C ALA A 161 -16.33 13.61 -45.68
N PRO A 162 -15.76 12.39 -45.81
CA PRO A 162 -15.28 11.60 -44.68
C PRO A 162 -14.25 12.33 -43.80
N GLY A 163 -13.47 13.24 -44.41
CA GLY A 163 -12.54 14.14 -43.73
C GLY A 163 -13.25 15.18 -42.85
N LEU A 164 -14.30 15.82 -43.36
CA LEU A 164 -15.07 16.84 -42.62
C LEU A 164 -15.70 16.26 -41.36
N ALA A 165 -16.27 15.06 -41.43
CA ALA A 165 -16.84 14.38 -40.26
C ALA A 165 -15.77 14.06 -39.21
N GLN A 166 -14.57 13.66 -39.63
CA GLN A 166 -13.46 13.37 -38.72
C GLN A 166 -12.94 14.65 -38.05
N ASP A 167 -12.79 15.73 -38.81
CA ASP A 167 -12.33 17.02 -38.29
C ASP A 167 -13.36 17.61 -37.31
N GLN A 168 -14.65 17.45 -37.59
CA GLN A 168 -15.73 17.83 -36.67
C GLN A 168 -15.70 17.00 -35.37
N MET A 169 -15.53 15.68 -35.47
CA MET A 169 -15.41 14.80 -34.29
C MET A 169 -14.17 15.11 -33.45
N LEU A 170 -13.05 15.44 -34.10
CA LEU A 170 -11.83 15.89 -33.42
C LEU A 170 -12.02 17.27 -32.79
N SER A 171 -12.73 18.18 -33.45
CA SER A 171 -13.10 19.49 -32.90
C SER A 171 -14.01 19.36 -31.67
N VAL A 172 -14.98 18.44 -31.70
CA VAL A 172 -15.83 18.14 -30.54
C VAL A 172 -14.99 17.60 -29.38
N LEU A 173 -14.12 16.62 -29.63
CA LEU A 173 -13.18 16.08 -28.63
C LEU A 173 -12.27 17.18 -28.05
N GLN A 174 -11.71 18.03 -28.89
CA GLN A 174 -10.91 19.18 -28.45
C GLN A 174 -11.74 20.12 -27.58
N SER A 175 -12.98 20.44 -27.98
CA SER A 175 -13.84 21.36 -27.25
C SER A 175 -14.31 20.80 -25.90
N SER A 176 -14.54 19.48 -25.80
CA SER A 176 -15.03 18.82 -24.59
C SER A 176 -13.92 18.62 -23.55
N LEU A 177 -12.70 18.33 -23.99
CA LEU A 177 -11.51 18.30 -23.11
C LEU A 177 -11.21 19.68 -22.48
N HIS A 178 -11.73 20.76 -23.07
CA HIS A 178 -11.42 22.14 -22.69
C HIS A 178 -12.67 22.98 -22.43
N SER A 179 -13.79 22.35 -22.01
CA SER A 179 -15.16 22.91 -22.03
C SER A 179 -15.25 24.44 -21.94
N ARG A 180 -16.06 25.03 -22.83
CA ARG A 180 -16.46 26.45 -22.81
C ARG A 180 -17.15 26.91 -21.50
N SER A 181 -17.25 26.03 -20.50
CA SER A 181 -17.78 26.28 -19.16
C SER A 181 -16.69 26.51 -18.10
N GLN A 182 -15.39 26.53 -18.45
CA GLN A 182 -14.36 26.96 -17.51
C GLN A 182 -14.53 28.46 -17.23
N LEU A 183 -15.00 28.80 -16.01
CA LEU A 183 -15.12 30.17 -15.54
C LEU A 183 -13.79 30.95 -15.62
N VAL A 184 -12.65 30.24 -15.65
CA VAL A 184 -11.32 30.83 -15.78
C VAL A 184 -10.43 30.02 -16.76
N PRO A 185 -9.98 30.61 -17.88
CA PRO A 185 -9.22 29.90 -18.92
C PRO A 185 -7.78 29.60 -18.49
N VAL A 186 -7.28 28.40 -18.79
CA VAL A 186 -5.87 27.99 -18.54
C VAL A 186 -4.90 28.82 -19.40
N PRO A 187 -3.68 29.20 -18.98
CA PRO A 187 -2.77 29.98 -19.81
C PRO A 187 -2.16 29.16 -20.95
N LYS A 188 -2.06 29.72 -22.16
CA LYS A 188 -1.54 29.03 -23.37
C LYS A 188 -0.22 28.25 -23.17
N PRO A 189 0.80 28.78 -22.45
CA PRO A 189 2.08 28.08 -22.28
C PRO A 189 1.97 26.71 -21.61
N VAL A 190 1.01 26.54 -20.68
CA VAL A 190 0.82 25.29 -19.91
C VAL A 190 -0.23 24.36 -20.52
N ARG A 191 -0.78 24.68 -21.71
CA ARG A 191 -1.75 23.83 -22.44
C ARG A 191 -1.05 22.83 -23.38
N SER A 192 -0.15 22.01 -22.87
CA SER A 192 0.66 21.09 -23.69
C SER A 192 -0.18 20.08 -24.50
N TYR A 193 -1.25 19.53 -23.92
CA TYR A 193 -2.17 18.66 -24.66
C TYR A 193 -2.93 19.40 -25.78
N GLU A 194 -3.43 20.62 -25.50
CA GLU A 194 -4.18 21.41 -26.48
C GLU A 194 -3.34 21.70 -27.72
N ARG A 195 -2.07 22.07 -27.53
CA ARG A 195 -1.16 22.39 -28.64
C ARG A 195 -0.90 21.18 -29.54
N TRP A 196 -0.67 20.01 -28.96
CA TRP A 196 -0.54 18.78 -29.74
C TRP A 196 -1.86 18.41 -30.44
N PHE A 197 -2.99 18.38 -29.73
CA PHE A 197 -4.29 18.08 -30.35
C PHE A 197 -4.63 19.03 -31.49
N ALA A 198 -4.33 20.33 -31.35
CA ALA A 198 -4.57 21.34 -32.39
C ALA A 198 -3.73 21.13 -33.66
N SER A 199 -2.63 20.37 -33.58
CA SER A 199 -1.80 20.04 -34.74
C SER A 199 -2.32 18.82 -35.53
N LEU A 200 -3.11 17.95 -34.89
CA LEU A 200 -3.59 16.70 -35.50
C LEU A 200 -4.50 16.88 -36.74
N PRO A 201 -5.39 17.88 -36.83
CA PRO A 201 -6.20 18.10 -38.04
C PRO A 201 -5.36 18.34 -39.30
N ASN A 202 -4.15 18.89 -39.17
CA ASN A 202 -3.27 19.10 -40.33
C ASN A 202 -2.66 17.80 -40.87
N LEU A 203 -2.85 16.69 -40.14
CA LEU A 203 -2.31 15.37 -40.44
C LEU A 203 -3.41 14.36 -40.83
N THR A 204 -4.70 14.76 -40.76
CA THR A 204 -5.82 13.87 -41.10
C THR A 204 -5.87 13.64 -42.61
N GLY A 205 -6.28 12.42 -43.00
CA GLY A 205 -6.39 12.01 -44.40
C GLY A 205 -5.05 11.68 -45.08
N GLN A 206 -3.92 11.82 -44.38
CA GLN A 206 -2.59 11.48 -44.90
C GLN A 206 -2.07 10.13 -44.36
N ASN A 207 -2.56 9.69 -43.20
CA ASN A 207 -2.07 8.49 -42.52
C ASN A 207 -3.22 7.67 -41.93
N PHE A 208 -3.51 6.52 -42.54
CA PHE A 208 -4.62 5.65 -42.13
C PHE A 208 -4.52 5.16 -40.68
N LEU A 209 -3.32 4.95 -40.14
CA LEU A 209 -3.13 4.55 -38.74
C LEU A 209 -3.59 5.69 -37.81
N LEU A 210 -3.10 6.91 -38.04
CA LEU A 210 -3.46 8.08 -37.26
C LEU A 210 -4.95 8.38 -37.37
N ASP A 211 -5.52 8.30 -38.58
CA ASP A 211 -6.94 8.54 -38.81
C ASP A 211 -7.85 7.57 -38.04
N ASN A 212 -7.50 6.27 -38.04
CA ASN A 212 -8.25 5.27 -37.28
C ASN A 212 -8.10 5.48 -35.77
N ALA A 213 -6.93 5.88 -35.28
CA ALA A 213 -6.71 6.17 -33.86
C ALA A 213 -7.49 7.41 -33.40
N ILE A 214 -7.49 8.49 -34.19
CA ILE A 214 -8.29 9.70 -33.94
C ILE A 214 -9.77 9.34 -33.89
N ARG A 215 -10.26 8.62 -34.89
CA ARG A 215 -11.68 8.24 -35.00
C ARG A 215 -12.11 7.33 -33.85
N ALA A 216 -11.29 6.37 -33.45
CA ALA A 216 -11.53 5.51 -32.30
C ALA A 216 -11.67 6.35 -31.02
N LEU A 217 -10.70 7.21 -30.72
CA LEU A 217 -10.71 8.04 -29.52
C LEU A 217 -11.91 9.01 -29.49
N SER A 218 -12.18 9.69 -30.60
CA SER A 218 -13.30 10.64 -30.69
C SER A 218 -14.65 9.95 -30.48
N LEU A 219 -14.88 8.78 -31.10
CA LEU A 219 -16.13 8.01 -30.89
C LEU A 219 -16.26 7.53 -29.44
N ALA A 220 -15.19 7.00 -28.86
CA ALA A 220 -15.23 6.55 -27.47
C ALA A 220 -15.54 7.69 -26.51
N HIS A 221 -14.89 8.84 -26.70
CA HIS A 221 -15.11 10.03 -25.88
C HIS A 221 -16.55 10.56 -26.03
N MET A 222 -17.07 10.71 -27.24
CA MET A 222 -18.45 11.16 -27.47
C MET A 222 -19.48 10.18 -26.90
N GLY A 223 -19.25 8.88 -27.09
CA GLY A 223 -20.11 7.83 -26.53
C GLY A 223 -20.18 7.92 -25.01
N ASN A 224 -19.04 8.13 -24.34
CA ASN A 224 -19.00 8.30 -22.89
C ASN A 224 -19.64 9.63 -22.43
N LEU A 225 -19.32 10.74 -23.11
CA LEU A 225 -19.82 12.07 -22.75
C LEU A 225 -21.37 12.13 -22.76
N HIS A 226 -21.98 11.44 -23.72
CA HIS A 226 -23.44 11.43 -23.88
C HIS A 226 -24.11 10.18 -23.30
N GLY A 227 -23.37 9.28 -22.65
CA GLY A 227 -23.89 8.00 -22.18
C GLY A 227 -24.43 7.09 -23.29
N ASN A 228 -23.98 7.28 -24.53
CA ASN A 228 -24.45 6.56 -25.72
C ASN A 228 -23.56 5.34 -26.02
N ARG A 229 -24.06 4.16 -25.63
CA ARG A 229 -23.37 2.88 -25.82
C ARG A 229 -23.20 2.49 -27.29
N THR A 230 -24.09 2.93 -28.17
CA THR A 230 -24.01 2.63 -29.61
C THR A 230 -22.80 3.33 -30.24
N ILE A 231 -22.62 4.62 -29.97
CA ILE A 231 -21.45 5.40 -30.43
C ILE A 231 -20.16 4.83 -29.82
N LEU A 232 -20.19 4.48 -28.52
CA LEU A 232 -19.05 3.83 -27.87
C LEU A 232 -18.69 2.49 -28.53
N ASN A 233 -19.67 1.66 -28.87
CA ASN A 233 -19.45 0.38 -29.55
C ASN A 233 -18.87 0.57 -30.96
N GLN A 234 -19.30 1.61 -31.70
CA GLN A 234 -18.75 1.96 -33.01
C GLN A 234 -17.28 2.37 -32.97
N SER A 235 -16.76 2.78 -31.81
CA SER A 235 -15.33 3.10 -31.66
C SER A 235 -14.41 1.87 -31.78
N ARG A 236 -14.91 0.67 -31.40
CA ARG A 236 -14.10 -0.55 -31.24
C ARG A 236 -13.52 -1.09 -32.56
N PRO A 237 -14.25 -1.13 -33.69
CA PRO A 237 -13.67 -1.56 -34.97
C PRO A 237 -12.51 -0.68 -35.42
N TYR A 238 -12.60 0.64 -35.21
CA TYR A 238 -11.52 1.59 -35.54
C TYR A 238 -10.32 1.38 -34.64
N TYR A 239 -10.53 1.14 -33.34
CA TYR A 239 -9.47 0.77 -32.41
C TYR A 239 -8.74 -0.51 -32.85
N GLY A 240 -9.48 -1.58 -33.14
CA GLY A 240 -8.91 -2.84 -33.60
C GLY A 240 -8.16 -2.71 -34.94
N ARG A 241 -8.65 -1.87 -35.86
CA ARG A 241 -7.96 -1.57 -37.13
C ARG A 241 -6.68 -0.77 -36.88
N ALA A 242 -6.72 0.25 -36.01
CA ALA A 242 -5.56 1.04 -35.65
C ALA A 242 -4.45 0.17 -35.03
N ILE A 243 -4.76 -0.81 -34.18
CA ILE A 243 -3.76 -1.76 -33.66
C ILE A 243 -3.09 -2.55 -34.80
N ARG A 244 -3.86 -3.10 -35.74
CA ARG A 244 -3.30 -3.86 -36.88
C ARG A 244 -2.38 -2.99 -37.73
N LEU A 245 -2.82 -1.76 -38.02
CA LEU A 245 -2.02 -0.79 -38.77
C LEU A 245 -0.77 -0.35 -37.99
N LEU A 246 -0.86 -0.20 -36.67
CA LEU A 246 0.28 0.10 -35.82
C LEU A 246 1.32 -1.02 -35.89
N ASN A 247 0.91 -2.28 -35.77
CA ASN A 247 1.82 -3.42 -35.89
C ASN A 247 2.49 -3.49 -37.28
N ALA A 248 1.75 -3.16 -38.34
CA ALA A 248 2.31 -3.07 -39.68
C ALA A 248 3.33 -1.93 -39.80
N ALA A 249 3.00 -0.73 -39.33
CA ALA A 249 3.90 0.43 -39.33
C ALA A 249 5.18 0.16 -38.50
N LEU A 250 5.05 -0.47 -37.33
CA LEU A 250 6.19 -0.84 -36.48
C LEU A 250 7.11 -1.90 -37.10
N SER A 251 6.65 -2.62 -38.12
CA SER A 251 7.47 -3.59 -38.86
C SER A 251 8.32 -2.92 -39.94
N ASP A 252 8.03 -1.68 -40.30
CA ASP A 252 8.76 -0.90 -41.28
C ASP A 252 9.60 0.21 -40.58
N PRO A 253 10.92 0.32 -40.86
CA PRO A 253 11.79 1.26 -40.14
C PRO A 253 11.46 2.74 -40.34
N GLU A 254 10.87 3.12 -41.48
CA GLU A 254 10.59 4.51 -41.79
C GLU A 254 9.25 4.94 -41.18
N THR A 255 8.18 4.22 -41.52
CA THR A 255 6.83 4.49 -41.01
C THR A 255 6.74 4.23 -39.50
N GLY A 256 7.48 3.26 -38.96
CA GLY A 256 7.56 3.01 -37.52
C GLY A 256 8.15 4.19 -36.73
N MET A 257 9.01 4.99 -37.35
CA MET A 257 9.67 6.16 -36.74
C MET A 257 8.98 7.49 -37.08
N ALA A 258 7.85 7.46 -37.80
CA ALA A 258 7.08 8.63 -38.20
C ALA A 258 6.32 9.26 -37.00
N SER A 259 6.10 10.58 -37.02
CA SER A 259 5.42 11.31 -35.93
C SER A 259 3.94 10.92 -35.80
N GLU A 260 3.33 10.49 -36.90
CA GLU A 260 1.98 9.96 -37.00
C GLU A 260 1.85 8.64 -36.24
N THR A 261 2.85 7.75 -36.35
CA THR A 261 2.87 6.46 -35.64
C THR A 261 3.00 6.67 -34.13
N LEU A 262 3.86 7.59 -33.70
CA LEU A 262 3.97 7.95 -32.28
C LEU A 262 2.68 8.61 -31.77
N SER A 263 2.10 9.55 -32.53
CA SER A 263 0.83 10.19 -32.19
C SER A 263 -0.32 9.18 -32.10
N ALA A 264 -0.41 8.24 -33.04
CA ALA A 264 -1.41 7.17 -33.02
C ALA A 264 -1.24 6.28 -31.79
N THR A 265 -0.01 5.91 -31.44
CA THR A 265 0.27 5.13 -30.22
C THR A 265 -0.21 5.86 -28.96
N MET A 266 0.04 7.17 -28.86
CA MET A 266 -0.45 8.00 -27.75
C MET A 266 -1.99 8.09 -27.72
N LEU A 267 -2.64 8.24 -28.87
CA LEU A 267 -4.10 8.27 -28.97
C LEU A 267 -4.74 6.93 -28.58
N LEU A 268 -4.11 5.80 -28.90
CA LEU A 268 -4.54 4.47 -28.47
C LEU A 268 -4.39 4.28 -26.95
N SER A 269 -3.33 4.85 -26.35
CA SER A 269 -3.20 4.91 -24.89
C SER A 269 -4.37 5.69 -24.26
N PHE A 270 -4.72 6.86 -24.81
CA PHE A 270 -5.88 7.62 -24.34
C PHE A 270 -7.21 6.88 -24.58
N TYR A 271 -7.34 6.17 -25.70
CA TYR A 271 -8.53 5.35 -25.96
C TYR A 271 -8.73 4.35 -24.83
N GLU A 272 -7.69 3.61 -24.47
CA GLU A 272 -7.80 2.63 -23.38
C GLU A 272 -8.02 3.28 -22.02
N MET A 273 -7.45 4.45 -21.77
CA MET A 273 -7.71 5.20 -20.54
C MET A 273 -9.18 5.62 -20.38
N PHE A 274 -9.90 5.89 -21.48
CA PHE A 274 -11.30 6.31 -21.44
C PHE A 274 -12.31 5.18 -21.68
N ALA A 275 -11.94 4.13 -22.42
CA ALA A 275 -12.86 3.11 -22.90
C ALA A 275 -12.63 1.71 -22.28
N SER A 276 -11.51 1.48 -21.60
CA SER A 276 -11.19 0.20 -20.95
C SER A 276 -11.59 0.18 -19.48
N GLU A 277 -11.96 -1.00 -18.98
CA GLU A 277 -12.13 -1.26 -17.55
C GLU A 277 -10.81 -1.72 -16.88
N SER A 278 -9.74 -1.90 -17.67
CA SER A 278 -8.41 -2.33 -17.20
C SER A 278 -7.44 -1.16 -17.06
N ASN A 279 -6.87 -0.99 -15.87
CA ASN A 279 -5.82 -0.01 -15.59
C ASN A 279 -4.46 -0.36 -16.24
N ASP A 280 -4.25 -1.60 -16.70
CA ASP A 280 -2.93 -2.03 -17.21
C ASP A 280 -2.75 -1.80 -18.71
N SER A 281 -3.85 -1.68 -19.44
CA SER A 281 -3.79 -1.68 -20.91
C SER A 281 -3.14 -0.38 -21.42
N TRP A 282 -3.60 0.78 -20.92
CA TRP A 282 -3.09 2.08 -21.36
C TRP A 282 -1.59 2.27 -21.01
N ILE A 283 -1.11 1.66 -19.93
CA ILE A 283 0.31 1.63 -19.52
C ILE A 283 1.17 0.89 -20.55
N LYS A 284 0.64 -0.16 -21.20
CA LYS A 284 1.38 -0.87 -22.27
C LYS A 284 1.59 0.03 -23.48
N HIS A 285 0.56 0.77 -23.91
CA HIS A 285 0.72 1.76 -24.99
C HIS A 285 1.65 2.90 -24.58
N ALA A 286 1.56 3.38 -23.33
CA ALA A 286 2.49 4.38 -22.81
C ALA A 286 3.94 3.87 -22.86
N GLY A 287 4.18 2.60 -22.51
CA GLY A 287 5.50 1.97 -22.63
C GLY A 287 5.96 1.78 -24.08
N GLY A 288 5.04 1.52 -25.01
CA GLY A 288 5.30 1.49 -26.45
C GLY A 288 5.72 2.86 -26.98
N ALA A 289 4.94 3.90 -26.67
CA ALA A 289 5.25 5.28 -27.01
C ALA A 289 6.55 5.77 -26.36
N SER A 290 6.81 5.42 -25.10
CA SER A 290 8.08 5.65 -24.39
C SER A 290 9.26 5.04 -25.15
N THR A 291 9.12 3.79 -25.60
CA THR A 291 10.17 3.09 -26.37
C THR A 291 10.40 3.75 -27.74
N LEU A 292 9.34 4.06 -28.48
CA LEU A 292 9.44 4.78 -29.75
C LEU A 292 10.08 6.14 -29.59
N MET A 293 9.70 6.86 -28.53
CA MET A 293 10.26 8.17 -28.23
C MET A 293 11.76 8.06 -28.00
N LYS A 294 12.19 7.07 -27.19
CA LYS A 294 13.60 6.80 -26.88
C LYS A 294 14.43 6.34 -28.09
N LEU A 295 13.84 5.60 -29.03
CA LEU A 295 14.51 5.15 -30.26
C LEU A 295 14.70 6.29 -31.28
N ARG A 296 13.89 7.34 -31.19
CA ARG A 296 14.01 8.55 -32.01
C ARG A 296 15.03 9.49 -31.37
N ASP A 297 15.85 10.13 -32.22
CA ASP A 297 16.88 11.05 -31.75
C ASP A 297 16.30 12.22 -30.92
N PRO A 298 16.86 12.55 -29.74
CA PRO A 298 16.34 13.62 -28.87
C PRO A 298 16.23 14.99 -29.56
N SER A 299 17.10 15.29 -30.53
CA SER A 299 17.09 16.58 -31.23
C SER A 299 15.82 16.82 -32.05
N ARG A 300 15.11 15.75 -32.46
CA ARG A 300 13.82 15.85 -33.18
C ARG A 300 12.75 16.57 -32.36
N TYR A 301 12.80 16.43 -31.04
CA TYR A 301 11.80 16.98 -30.12
C TYR A 301 11.99 18.46 -29.80
N ARG A 302 12.98 19.14 -30.39
CA ARG A 302 13.19 20.58 -30.17
C ARG A 302 12.16 21.47 -30.87
N TYR A 303 11.58 21.00 -31.97
CA TYR A 303 10.74 21.81 -32.85
C TYR A 303 9.53 21.03 -33.40
N GLY A 304 8.59 21.75 -34.00
CA GLY A 304 7.48 21.17 -34.75
C GLY A 304 6.55 20.26 -33.93
N LEU A 305 5.93 19.30 -34.62
CA LEU A 305 5.00 18.34 -34.03
C LEU A 305 5.63 17.49 -32.92
N ASP A 306 6.89 17.07 -33.10
CA ASP A 306 7.60 16.24 -32.14
C ASP A 306 7.79 16.96 -30.79
N ARG A 307 8.05 18.28 -30.80
CA ARG A 307 8.06 19.08 -29.56
C ARG A 307 6.74 19.02 -28.81
N GLU A 308 5.62 19.16 -29.52
CA GLU A 308 4.30 19.14 -28.87
C GLU A 308 3.95 17.74 -28.36
N ILE A 309 4.34 16.69 -29.08
CA ILE A 309 4.28 15.29 -28.62
C ILE A 309 5.06 15.10 -27.31
N PHE A 310 6.30 15.59 -27.25
CA PHE A 310 7.14 15.48 -26.06
C PHE A 310 6.50 16.14 -24.84
N LEU A 311 6.06 17.40 -24.98
CA LEU A 311 5.44 18.16 -23.90
C LEU A 311 4.12 17.55 -23.43
N ALA A 312 3.32 17.04 -24.36
CA ALA A 312 2.05 16.40 -24.04
C ALA A 312 2.26 15.07 -23.29
N TYR A 313 3.24 14.25 -23.68
CA TYR A 313 3.29 12.86 -23.22
C TYR A 313 4.34 12.54 -22.14
N ARG A 314 5.28 13.45 -21.84
CA ARG A 314 6.35 13.22 -20.85
C ARG A 314 5.87 12.78 -19.47
N HIS A 315 4.71 13.26 -19.01
CA HIS A 315 4.14 12.84 -17.72
C HIS A 315 3.66 11.38 -17.75
N ALA A 316 3.06 10.92 -18.86
CA ALA A 316 2.64 9.54 -19.01
C ALA A 316 3.84 8.58 -19.01
N ILE A 317 4.97 9.00 -19.58
CA ILE A 317 6.24 8.26 -19.55
C ILE A 317 6.79 8.13 -18.12
N ILE A 318 6.73 9.22 -17.33
CA ILE A 318 7.14 9.17 -15.91
C ILE A 318 6.25 8.21 -15.11
N ILE A 319 4.93 8.26 -15.31
CA ILE A 319 3.97 7.36 -14.64
C ILE A 319 4.25 5.90 -15.03
N GLU A 320 4.51 5.63 -16.31
CA GLU A 320 4.89 4.30 -16.78
C GLU A 320 6.20 3.81 -16.15
N SER A 321 7.17 4.70 -15.95
CA SER A 321 8.44 4.38 -15.28
C SER A 321 8.24 4.08 -13.79
N PHE A 322 7.34 4.79 -13.11
CA PHE A 322 6.92 4.44 -11.74
C PHE A 322 6.27 3.06 -11.68
N TYR A 323 5.34 2.77 -12.60
CA TYR A 323 4.65 1.48 -12.66
C TYR A 323 5.61 0.31 -12.93
N LYS A 324 6.60 0.51 -13.80
CA LYS A 324 7.64 -0.49 -14.09
C LYS A 324 8.79 -0.50 -13.09
N GLU A 325 8.84 0.47 -12.19
CA GLU A 325 9.86 0.60 -11.16
C GLU A 325 11.28 0.69 -11.73
N VAL A 326 11.44 1.47 -12.82
CA VAL A 326 12.72 1.68 -13.51
C VAL A 326 13.03 3.18 -13.62
N PRO A 327 14.31 3.57 -13.71
CA PRO A 327 14.68 4.95 -13.99
C PRO A 327 14.05 5.47 -15.30
N CYS A 328 13.49 6.67 -15.25
CA CYS A 328 12.89 7.30 -16.42
C CYS A 328 14.00 7.79 -17.37
N PHE A 329 13.93 7.41 -18.66
CA PHE A 329 14.96 7.82 -19.63
C PHE A 329 15.01 9.34 -19.85
N LEU A 330 13.92 10.05 -19.53
CA LEU A 330 13.82 11.50 -19.63
C LEU A 330 14.73 12.24 -18.64
N ASP A 331 15.20 11.55 -17.60
CA ASP A 331 16.19 12.07 -16.63
C ASP A 331 17.62 12.07 -17.19
N GLN A 332 17.85 11.45 -18.36
CA GLN A 332 19.17 11.42 -18.98
C GLN A 332 19.60 12.80 -19.50
N PRO A 333 20.91 13.14 -19.49
CA PRO A 333 21.39 14.48 -19.84
C PRO A 333 20.92 15.01 -21.20
N ALA A 334 20.84 14.15 -22.21
CA ALA A 334 20.38 14.53 -23.55
C ALA A 334 18.90 14.97 -23.57
N TRP A 335 18.04 14.28 -22.81
CA TRP A 335 16.61 14.58 -22.71
C TRP A 335 16.33 15.77 -21.79
N ALA A 336 17.10 15.88 -20.70
CA ALA A 336 17.10 17.07 -19.86
C ALA A 336 17.50 18.32 -20.66
N GLN A 337 18.44 18.19 -21.61
CA GLN A 337 18.79 19.30 -22.50
C GLN A 337 17.66 19.69 -23.46
N VAL A 338 16.93 18.72 -24.01
CA VAL A 338 15.73 19.01 -24.83
C VAL A 338 14.70 19.80 -24.05
N ALA A 339 14.41 19.40 -22.80
CA ALA A 339 13.48 20.12 -21.93
C ALA A 339 13.96 21.56 -21.67
N ARG A 340 15.25 21.77 -21.37
CA ARG A 340 15.84 23.11 -21.18
C ARG A 340 15.79 23.97 -22.45
N ASP A 341 16.05 23.39 -23.62
CA ASP A 341 15.99 24.10 -24.90
C ASP A 341 14.56 24.59 -25.18
N ILE A 342 13.56 23.72 -24.97
CA ILE A 342 12.14 24.04 -25.11
C ILE A 342 11.71 25.10 -24.10
N PHE A 343 12.14 24.97 -22.85
CA PHE A 343 11.88 25.93 -21.78
C PHE A 343 12.36 27.32 -22.19
N LYS A 344 13.65 27.44 -22.54
CA LYS A 344 14.29 28.70 -22.95
C LYS A 344 13.60 29.35 -24.16
N ASP A 345 13.18 28.56 -25.14
CA ASP A 345 12.43 29.08 -26.30
C ASP A 345 11.01 29.52 -25.94
N THR A 346 10.33 28.79 -25.05
CA THR A 346 8.96 29.11 -24.62
C THR A 346 8.93 30.38 -23.78
N THR A 347 9.85 30.52 -22.81
CA THR A 347 9.98 31.71 -21.94
C THR A 347 10.08 33.01 -22.76
N LYS A 348 10.81 32.99 -23.88
CA LYS A 348 10.95 34.17 -24.77
C LYS A 348 9.64 34.62 -25.42
N ARG A 349 8.64 33.75 -25.49
CA ARG A 349 7.36 33.99 -26.19
C ARG A 349 6.23 34.35 -25.23
N VAL A 350 6.44 34.22 -23.92
CA VAL A 350 5.44 34.57 -22.90
C VAL A 350 5.63 36.03 -22.50
N THR A 351 4.60 36.85 -22.73
CA THR A 351 4.63 38.29 -22.45
C THR A 351 3.94 38.68 -21.15
N ASN A 352 3.23 37.76 -20.50
CA ASN A 352 2.56 37.98 -19.22
C ASN A 352 3.40 37.35 -18.09
N ASP A 353 3.85 38.18 -17.16
CA ASP A 353 4.77 37.77 -16.08
C ASP A 353 4.16 36.73 -15.14
N ASP A 354 2.87 36.83 -14.80
CA ASP A 354 2.19 35.86 -13.94
C ASP A 354 2.04 34.49 -14.62
N PHE A 355 1.79 34.47 -15.93
CA PHE A 355 1.76 33.23 -16.71
C PHE A 355 3.14 32.63 -16.90
N LEU A 356 4.17 33.47 -16.95
CA LEU A 356 5.55 33.02 -16.99
C LEU A 356 5.96 32.39 -15.64
N GLU A 357 5.56 33.00 -14.52
CA GLU A 357 5.76 32.42 -13.18
C GLU A 357 5.09 31.03 -13.07
N LEU A 358 3.83 30.89 -13.50
CA LEU A 358 3.12 29.61 -13.48
C LEU A 358 3.80 28.55 -14.37
N PHE A 359 4.25 28.96 -15.56
CA PHE A 359 4.96 28.07 -16.49
C PHE A 359 6.29 27.59 -15.89
N ASN A 360 7.09 28.50 -15.33
CA ASN A 360 8.35 28.16 -14.68
C ASN A 360 8.15 27.16 -13.54
N LEU A 361 7.17 27.39 -12.67
CA LEU A 361 6.85 26.48 -11.57
C LEU A 361 6.41 25.09 -12.06
N THR A 362 5.70 25.02 -13.19
CA THR A 362 5.26 23.74 -13.79
C THR A 362 6.45 22.96 -14.36
N GLU A 363 7.40 23.64 -14.99
CA GLU A 363 8.61 23.02 -15.54
C GLU A 363 9.61 22.62 -14.46
N GLU A 364 9.80 23.45 -13.43
CA GLU A 364 10.59 23.11 -12.25
C GLU A 364 10.02 21.88 -11.53
N PHE A 365 8.69 21.77 -11.44
CA PHE A 365 8.04 20.58 -10.89
C PHE A 365 8.32 19.34 -11.75
N TYR A 366 8.25 19.45 -13.08
CA TYR A 366 8.62 18.36 -14.00
C TYR A 366 10.04 17.85 -13.75
N GLU A 367 11.02 18.75 -13.60
CA GLU A 367 12.41 18.39 -13.30
C GLU A 367 12.54 17.66 -11.96
N GLN A 368 11.71 17.96 -10.96
CA GLN A 368 11.73 17.22 -9.69
C GLN A 368 11.15 15.81 -9.82
N ILE A 369 10.10 15.62 -10.61
CA ILE A 369 9.38 14.34 -10.66
C ILE A 369 10.05 13.30 -11.57
N VAL A 370 10.82 13.73 -12.57
CA VAL A 370 11.43 12.83 -13.56
C VAL A 370 12.48 11.89 -12.96
N GLN A 371 13.19 12.33 -11.92
CA GLN A 371 14.20 11.56 -11.17
C GLN A 371 13.58 10.57 -10.16
N LEU A 372 12.32 10.75 -9.76
CA LEU A 372 11.71 9.96 -8.68
C LEU A 372 11.58 8.45 -8.97
N PRO A 373 11.28 8.00 -10.21
CA PRO A 373 11.35 6.58 -10.54
C PRO A 373 12.73 5.96 -10.28
N ALA A 374 13.82 6.73 -10.46
CA ALA A 374 15.17 6.25 -10.15
C ALA A 374 15.36 6.06 -8.63
N PHE A 375 14.92 7.03 -7.82
CA PHE A 375 14.94 6.87 -6.35
C PHE A 375 14.17 5.63 -5.91
N LEU A 376 12.97 5.40 -6.46
CA LEU A 376 12.15 4.24 -6.13
C LEU A 376 12.88 2.92 -6.48
N SER A 377 13.43 2.86 -7.69
CA SER A 377 14.21 1.72 -8.18
C SER A 377 15.41 1.43 -7.26
N ASP A 378 16.13 2.46 -6.83
CA ASP A 378 17.31 2.32 -5.97
C ASP A 378 16.95 1.87 -4.56
N ILE A 379 15.87 2.39 -3.98
CA ILE A 379 15.38 1.96 -2.67
C ILE A 379 14.98 0.49 -2.70
N LYS A 380 14.25 0.07 -3.74
CA LYS A 380 13.79 -1.32 -3.88
C LYS A 380 14.95 -2.30 -4.11
N ASN A 381 15.97 -1.87 -4.84
CA ASN A 381 17.12 -2.69 -5.23
C ASN A 381 18.43 -2.15 -4.63
N LEU A 382 18.40 -1.77 -3.35
CA LEU A 382 19.47 -1.04 -2.68
C LEU A 382 20.86 -1.68 -2.79
N ALA A 383 20.95 -3.00 -2.67
CA ALA A 383 22.21 -3.72 -2.81
C ALA A 383 22.79 -3.62 -4.22
N ALA A 384 21.94 -3.79 -5.25
CA ALA A 384 22.36 -3.64 -6.64
C ALA A 384 22.68 -2.17 -6.96
N ALA A 385 21.95 -1.22 -6.39
CA ALA A 385 22.21 0.20 -6.54
C ALA A 385 23.55 0.60 -5.91
N PHE A 386 23.83 0.13 -4.69
CA PHE A 386 25.12 0.30 -4.04
C PHE A 386 26.25 -0.28 -4.90
N GLU A 387 26.12 -1.51 -5.42
CA GLU A 387 27.19 -2.09 -6.25
C GLU A 387 27.43 -1.30 -7.55
N ARG A 388 26.42 -0.60 -8.10
CA ARG A 388 26.62 0.33 -9.24
C ARG A 388 27.38 1.60 -8.86
N GLU A 389 27.18 2.13 -7.65
CA GLU A 389 27.74 3.41 -7.18
C GLU A 389 28.87 3.23 -6.15
N LYS A 390 29.34 2.01 -5.93
CA LYS A 390 30.34 1.67 -4.91
C LYS A 390 31.67 2.41 -5.05
N ALA A 391 32.00 2.87 -6.25
CA ALA A 391 33.16 3.72 -6.48
C ALA A 391 33.03 5.09 -5.78
N ASP A 392 31.81 5.61 -5.67
CA ASP A 392 31.50 6.92 -5.11
C ASP A 392 31.16 6.87 -3.61
N PHE A 393 30.85 5.68 -3.08
CA PHE A 393 30.44 5.50 -1.69
C PHE A 393 31.28 4.46 -0.95
N PRO A 394 31.82 4.80 0.24
CA PRO A 394 32.71 3.90 0.99
C PRO A 394 31.99 2.71 1.63
N SER A 395 30.67 2.78 1.83
CA SER A 395 29.87 1.69 2.40
C SER A 395 28.40 1.75 1.96
N PRO A 396 27.65 0.63 2.09
CA PRO A 396 26.20 0.61 1.87
C PRO A 396 25.45 1.63 2.72
N GLU A 397 25.89 1.85 3.96
CA GLU A 397 25.29 2.83 4.87
C GLU A 397 25.51 4.26 4.37
N ALA A 398 26.72 4.58 3.90
CA ALA A 398 27.02 5.90 3.33
C ALA A 398 26.17 6.17 2.07
N PHE A 399 26.02 5.18 1.21
CA PHE A 399 25.13 5.26 0.05
C PHE A 399 23.66 5.46 0.47
N THR A 400 23.18 4.67 1.43
CA THR A 400 21.79 4.77 1.94
C THR A 400 21.52 6.15 2.54
N GLN A 401 22.48 6.72 3.28
CA GLN A 401 22.38 8.07 3.84
C GLN A 401 22.32 9.14 2.75
N GLU A 402 23.14 9.02 1.70
CA GLU A 402 23.10 9.95 0.58
C GLU A 402 21.79 9.83 -0.21
N LEU A 403 21.31 8.61 -0.47
CA LEU A 403 20.01 8.38 -1.10
C LEU A 403 18.87 8.98 -0.27
N MET A 404 18.89 8.78 1.06
CA MET A 404 17.97 9.42 2.00
C MET A 404 18.04 10.95 1.92
N ARG A 405 19.25 11.53 1.87
CA ARG A 405 19.43 12.98 1.70
C ARG A 405 18.79 13.47 0.41
N ARG A 406 19.01 12.79 -0.73
CA ARG A 406 18.42 13.12 -2.04
C ARG A 406 16.89 13.11 -1.99
N VAL A 407 16.29 12.07 -1.40
CA VAL A 407 14.82 11.95 -1.26
C VAL A 407 14.25 13.04 -0.35
N VAL A 408 14.89 13.30 0.81
CA VAL A 408 14.47 14.37 1.73
C VAL A 408 14.57 15.75 1.08
N THR A 409 15.65 16.02 0.35
CA THR A 409 15.80 17.27 -0.41
C THR A 409 14.70 17.39 -1.47
N SER A 410 14.42 16.33 -2.23
CA SER A 410 13.33 16.34 -3.22
C SER A 410 11.96 16.59 -2.58
N ARG A 411 11.70 16.04 -1.39
CA ARG A 411 10.48 16.33 -0.61
C ARG A 411 10.40 17.78 -0.16
N ALA A 412 11.49 18.33 0.39
CA ALA A 412 11.54 19.72 0.83
C ALA A 412 11.30 20.68 -0.35
N ASN A 413 11.96 20.40 -1.49
CA ASN A 413 11.76 21.11 -2.74
C ASN A 413 10.30 21.04 -3.19
N SER A 414 9.71 19.84 -3.24
CA SER A 414 8.31 19.63 -3.62
C SER A 414 7.32 20.44 -2.76
N LYS A 415 7.56 20.52 -1.43
CA LYS A 415 6.77 21.37 -0.54
C LYS A 415 6.93 22.86 -0.84
N SER A 416 8.17 23.31 -1.03
CA SER A 416 8.47 24.70 -1.39
C SER A 416 7.80 25.08 -2.72
N TYR A 417 7.87 24.20 -3.72
CA TYR A 417 7.24 24.40 -5.01
C TYR A 417 5.72 24.44 -4.91
N PHE A 418 5.10 23.53 -4.15
CA PHE A 418 3.66 23.55 -3.96
C PHE A 418 3.18 24.87 -3.33
N ALA A 419 3.89 25.39 -2.33
CA ALA A 419 3.55 26.67 -1.71
C ALA A 419 3.68 27.85 -2.70
N LYS A 420 4.73 27.88 -3.53
CA LYS A 420 4.89 28.89 -4.59
C LYS A 420 3.81 28.77 -5.66
N PHE A 421 3.51 27.54 -6.07
CA PHE A 421 2.47 27.22 -7.05
C PHE A 421 1.10 27.66 -6.56
N GLU A 422 0.73 27.31 -5.33
CA GLU A 422 -0.51 27.79 -4.69
C GLU A 422 -0.58 29.32 -4.63
N GLY A 423 0.51 29.99 -4.23
CA GLY A 423 0.59 31.45 -4.24
C GLY A 423 0.37 32.04 -5.64
N CYS A 424 0.99 31.47 -6.67
CA CYS A 424 0.81 31.90 -8.06
C CYS A 424 -0.64 31.67 -8.55
N LEU A 425 -1.24 30.52 -8.22
CA LEU A 425 -2.64 30.24 -8.51
C LEU A 425 -3.58 31.25 -7.85
N MET A 426 -3.32 31.63 -6.60
CA MET A 426 -4.10 32.66 -5.91
C MET A 426 -4.00 34.03 -6.59
N LYS A 427 -2.80 34.44 -7.04
CA LYS A 427 -2.61 35.69 -7.82
C LYS A 427 -3.44 35.68 -9.11
N LEU A 428 -3.47 34.55 -9.80
CA LEU A 428 -4.24 34.33 -11.03
C LEU A 428 -5.74 34.10 -10.79
N ASN A 429 -6.20 34.20 -9.54
CA ASN A 429 -7.57 33.92 -9.11
C ASN A 429 -8.04 32.48 -9.42
N TYR A 430 -7.11 31.53 -9.48
CA TYR A 430 -7.38 30.10 -9.63
C TYR A 430 -7.59 29.46 -8.26
N ARG A 431 -8.69 29.83 -7.61
CA ARG A 431 -9.05 29.29 -6.29
C ARG A 431 -9.68 27.90 -6.41
N TRP A 432 -9.59 27.09 -5.37
CA TRP A 432 -10.38 25.88 -5.22
C TRP A 432 -11.09 25.90 -3.88
N THR A 433 -12.20 25.18 -3.78
CA THR A 433 -12.97 25.04 -2.55
C THR A 433 -12.77 23.65 -1.97
N SER A 434 -12.81 23.56 -0.65
CA SER A 434 -12.87 22.28 0.04
C SER A 434 -14.10 22.20 0.92
N TYR A 435 -14.68 21.01 1.01
CA TYR A 435 -15.87 20.73 1.80
C TYR A 435 -15.55 19.58 2.74
N ASP A 436 -15.90 19.74 4.01
CA ASP A 436 -15.85 18.63 4.95
C ASP A 436 -17.04 17.70 4.68
N SER A 437 -16.87 16.42 4.98
CA SER A 437 -17.89 15.40 4.77
C SER A 437 -18.06 14.56 6.01
N ASP A 438 -19.31 14.17 6.24
CA ASP A 438 -19.69 13.22 7.28
C ASP A 438 -19.38 11.75 6.90
N ASP A 439 -18.81 11.51 5.71
CA ASP A 439 -18.35 10.18 5.31
C ASP A 439 -17.07 9.81 6.10
N PRO A 440 -17.07 8.69 6.85
CA PRO A 440 -15.93 8.30 7.69
C PRO A 440 -14.68 7.91 6.88
N LEU A 441 -14.79 7.66 5.58
CA LEU A 441 -13.69 7.32 4.69
C LEU A 441 -13.22 8.50 3.84
N ILE A 442 -14.13 9.39 3.45
CA ILE A 442 -13.82 10.58 2.64
C ILE A 442 -14.17 11.81 3.45
N THR A 443 -13.27 12.22 4.33
CA THR A 443 -13.52 13.33 5.26
C THR A 443 -13.52 14.71 4.57
N LYS A 444 -12.99 14.81 3.34
CA LYS A 444 -12.84 16.08 2.63
C LYS A 444 -12.94 15.94 1.12
N TYR A 445 -13.75 16.80 0.49
CA TYR A 445 -13.86 16.96 -0.96
C TYR A 445 -13.19 18.24 -1.43
N TYR A 446 -12.64 18.22 -2.64
CA TYR A 446 -12.05 19.39 -3.29
C TYR A 446 -12.73 19.66 -4.63
N THR A 447 -13.08 20.91 -4.89
CA THR A 447 -13.62 21.36 -6.18
C THR A 447 -12.69 22.40 -6.78
N PHE A 448 -12.19 22.12 -7.98
CA PHE A 448 -11.20 22.95 -8.67
C PHE A 448 -11.84 23.75 -9.82
N VAL A 449 -11.30 24.93 -10.09
CA VAL A 449 -11.76 25.82 -11.18
C VAL A 449 -11.58 25.24 -12.58
N ASN A 450 -10.59 24.38 -12.78
CA ASN A 450 -10.34 23.69 -14.05
C ASN A 450 -9.51 22.41 -13.84
N VAL A 451 -9.44 21.59 -14.89
CA VAL A 451 -8.74 20.30 -14.87
C VAL A 451 -7.23 20.42 -14.70
N PHE A 452 -6.63 21.53 -15.14
CA PHE A 452 -5.19 21.78 -14.97
C PHE A 452 -4.86 21.92 -13.49
N VAL A 453 -5.55 22.81 -12.77
CA VAL A 453 -5.35 22.99 -11.32
C VAL A 453 -5.61 21.68 -10.57
N ALA A 454 -6.71 20.99 -10.89
CA ALA A 454 -7.05 19.71 -10.27
C ALA A 454 -5.93 18.67 -10.44
N SER A 455 -5.44 18.49 -11.67
CA SER A 455 -4.42 17.49 -12.00
C SER A 455 -3.07 17.86 -11.39
N SER A 456 -2.69 19.14 -11.41
CA SER A 456 -1.45 19.62 -10.79
C SER A 456 -1.47 19.41 -9.28
N CYS A 457 -2.50 19.89 -8.57
CA CYS A 457 -2.61 19.73 -7.11
C CYS A 457 -2.62 18.24 -6.70
N THR A 458 -3.38 17.41 -7.40
CA THR A 458 -3.43 15.96 -7.12
C THR A 458 -2.06 15.31 -7.39
N GLY A 459 -1.38 15.70 -8.48
CA GLY A 459 -0.02 15.27 -8.78
C GLY A 459 0.96 15.62 -7.67
N PHE A 460 0.95 16.86 -7.17
CA PHE A 460 1.80 17.29 -6.06
C PHE A 460 1.57 16.46 -4.79
N TRP A 461 0.32 16.23 -4.41
CA TRP A 461 -0.01 15.44 -3.21
C TRP A 461 0.45 13.98 -3.36
N ASN A 462 0.21 13.37 -4.52
CA ASN A 462 0.66 12.01 -4.80
C ASN A 462 2.19 11.89 -4.72
N ILE A 463 2.93 12.87 -5.28
CA ILE A 463 4.39 12.89 -5.21
C ILE A 463 4.88 13.05 -3.77
N LEU A 464 4.27 13.93 -2.98
CA LEU A 464 4.60 14.07 -1.57
C LEU A 464 4.35 12.78 -0.78
N MET A 465 3.27 12.07 -1.09
CA MET A 465 3.00 10.74 -0.52
C MET A 465 4.08 9.73 -0.90
N ILE A 466 4.43 9.63 -2.19
CA ILE A 466 5.49 8.74 -2.67
C ILE A 466 6.83 9.04 -1.98
N LEU A 467 7.21 10.31 -1.89
CA LEU A 467 8.44 10.74 -1.21
C LEU A 467 8.41 10.44 0.30
N ASN A 468 7.27 10.60 0.96
CA ASN A 468 7.11 10.18 2.36
C ASN A 468 7.33 8.67 2.51
N LEU A 469 6.74 7.86 1.64
CA LEU A 469 6.88 6.40 1.68
C LEU A 469 8.34 5.97 1.42
N MET A 470 9.01 6.60 0.45
CA MET A 470 10.44 6.39 0.20
C MET A 470 11.31 6.71 1.42
N ILE A 471 11.02 7.82 2.10
CA ILE A 471 11.71 8.20 3.34
C ILE A 471 11.49 7.14 4.42
N ILE A 472 10.25 6.70 4.60
CA ILE A 472 9.92 5.68 5.61
C ILE A 472 10.67 4.36 5.30
N ASP A 473 10.73 3.96 4.03
CA ASP A 473 11.48 2.78 3.59
C ASP A 473 13.00 2.91 3.81
N LEU A 474 13.56 4.10 3.63
CA LEU A 474 14.97 4.40 3.91
C LEU A 474 15.28 4.59 5.40
N GLN A 475 14.27 4.89 6.22
CA GLN A 475 14.36 5.08 7.66
C GLN A 475 14.12 3.79 8.46
N GLN A 476 14.25 2.61 7.84
CA GLN A 476 14.11 1.31 8.52
C GLN A 476 15.22 1.10 9.55
N ARG A 477 15.04 1.73 10.72
CA ARG A 477 15.96 1.67 11.85
C ARG A 477 15.54 0.54 12.77
N THR A 478 16.49 -0.33 13.04
CA THR A 478 16.29 -1.46 13.92
C THR A 478 17.28 -1.38 15.06
N ALA A 479 16.79 -1.34 16.30
CA ALA A 479 17.67 -1.44 17.46
C ALA A 479 18.02 -2.92 17.71
N VAL A 480 19.32 -3.22 17.68
CA VAL A 480 19.84 -4.57 17.87
C VAL A 480 20.77 -4.65 19.07
N THR A 481 20.76 -5.79 19.75
CA THR A 481 21.85 -6.17 20.65
C THR A 481 22.97 -6.82 19.84
N ILE A 482 24.21 -6.39 20.06
CA ILE A 482 25.41 -6.88 19.36
C ILE A 482 26.29 -7.78 20.23
N ALA A 483 26.18 -7.67 21.56
CA ALA A 483 26.93 -8.45 22.53
C ALA A 483 26.23 -8.38 23.91
N PRO A 484 26.45 -9.36 24.80
CA PRO A 484 25.89 -9.34 26.16
C PRO A 484 26.30 -8.06 26.90
N GLY A 485 25.32 -7.29 27.38
CA GLY A 485 25.55 -6.08 28.19
C GLY A 485 26.16 -4.91 27.42
N ALA A 486 26.33 -5.00 26.10
CA ALA A 486 26.73 -3.87 25.27
C ALA A 486 25.54 -2.92 25.02
N PRO A 487 25.78 -1.63 24.75
CA PRO A 487 24.75 -0.75 24.23
C PRO A 487 24.12 -1.30 22.94
N LEU A 488 22.83 -1.06 22.76
CA LEU A 488 22.12 -1.29 21.51
C LEU A 488 22.75 -0.45 20.39
N THR A 489 22.67 -0.95 19.17
CA THR A 489 23.08 -0.23 17.96
C THR A 489 21.92 -0.17 16.97
N ILE A 490 21.96 0.81 16.05
CA ILE A 490 21.00 0.88 14.95
C ILE A 490 21.57 0.16 13.74
N HIS A 491 20.83 -0.81 13.25
CA HIS A 491 21.09 -1.50 11.99
C HIS A 491 19.96 -1.18 11.01
N ASN A 492 20.30 -1.03 9.73
CA ASN A 492 19.33 -0.92 8.65
C ASN A 492 19.06 -2.32 8.11
N LEU A 493 18.06 -2.99 8.69
CA LEU A 493 17.63 -4.31 8.22
C LEU A 493 16.53 -4.14 7.17
N ARG A 494 16.66 -4.85 6.05
CA ARG A 494 15.62 -4.87 5.03
C ARG A 494 14.37 -5.54 5.60
N THR A 495 13.25 -4.83 5.56
CA THR A 495 11.95 -5.43 5.84
C THR A 495 11.52 -6.29 4.65
N PRO A 496 11.29 -7.59 4.83
CA PRO A 496 10.83 -8.45 3.74
C PRO A 496 9.40 -8.12 3.32
N THR A 497 9.07 -8.39 2.07
CA THR A 497 7.69 -8.37 1.58
C THR A 497 6.90 -9.49 2.28
N PRO A 498 5.68 -9.22 2.80
CA PRO A 498 4.87 -10.26 3.43
C PRO A 498 4.49 -11.34 2.41
N ILE A 499 4.66 -12.61 2.79
CA ILE A 499 4.28 -13.78 1.99
C ILE A 499 3.17 -14.59 2.67
N GLY A 500 2.43 -15.39 1.90
CA GLY A 500 1.33 -16.19 2.44
C GLY A 500 0.33 -15.35 3.24
N ASN A 501 0.06 -15.76 4.48
CA ASN A 501 -0.83 -15.09 5.44
C ASN A 501 -0.10 -14.07 6.35
N GLN A 502 1.04 -13.53 5.90
CA GLN A 502 1.75 -12.49 6.63
C GLN A 502 1.18 -11.10 6.37
N VAL A 503 1.31 -10.21 7.36
CA VAL A 503 1.04 -8.78 7.24
C VAL A 503 2.31 -8.00 7.58
N ARG A 504 2.53 -6.88 6.88
CA ARG A 504 3.55 -5.89 7.24
C ARG A 504 2.88 -4.76 8.01
N ILE A 505 3.39 -4.49 9.20
CA ILE A 505 2.85 -3.54 10.16
C ILE A 505 3.84 -2.39 10.29
N LEU A 506 3.40 -1.16 10.02
CA LEU A 506 4.09 0.04 10.46
C LEU A 506 3.92 0.13 11.98
N ASN A 507 4.97 -0.26 12.70
CA ASN A 507 4.97 -0.33 14.15
C ASN A 507 5.18 1.05 14.75
N HIS A 508 4.19 1.53 15.51
CA HIS A 508 4.31 2.81 16.20
C HIS A 508 4.86 2.63 17.61
N TRP A 509 4.41 1.59 18.31
CA TRP A 509 4.67 1.39 19.73
C TRP A 509 5.11 -0.04 19.99
N PRO A 510 6.33 -0.28 20.51
CA PRO A 510 6.65 -1.49 21.22
C PRO A 510 6.45 -1.31 22.72
N CYS A 511 6.59 -2.42 23.44
CA CYS A 511 6.54 -2.41 24.90
C CYS A 511 7.65 -3.27 25.49
N SER A 512 8.56 -2.63 26.23
CA SER A 512 9.72 -3.28 26.83
C SER A 512 9.32 -4.12 28.05
N THR A 513 9.99 -5.25 28.20
CA THR A 513 9.74 -6.30 29.19
C THR A 513 11.04 -6.69 29.89
N PRO A 514 10.98 -7.30 31.09
CA PRO A 514 12.18 -7.89 31.72
C PRO A 514 12.92 -8.88 30.82
N LEU A 515 12.21 -9.60 29.94
CA LEU A 515 12.84 -10.51 28.98
C LEU A 515 13.77 -9.77 28.01
N ASP A 516 13.39 -8.58 27.53
CA ASP A 516 14.26 -7.76 26.67
C ASP A 516 15.57 -7.41 27.39
N LEU A 517 15.51 -7.17 28.71
CA LEU A 517 16.71 -6.95 29.53
C LEU A 517 17.52 -8.24 29.72
N HIS A 518 16.86 -9.38 29.98
CA HIS A 518 17.54 -10.67 30.09
C HIS A 518 18.24 -11.07 28.78
N GLN A 519 17.67 -10.68 27.65
CA GLN A 519 18.26 -10.83 26.33
C GLN A 519 19.44 -9.87 26.12
N ALA A 520 19.25 -8.58 26.37
CA ALA A 520 20.29 -7.57 26.16
C ALA A 520 21.52 -7.79 27.06
N ASP A 521 21.31 -8.00 28.36
CA ASP A 521 22.39 -8.03 29.35
C ASP A 521 22.87 -9.45 29.68
N GLY A 522 21.96 -10.42 29.64
CA GLY A 522 22.25 -11.82 29.95
C GLY A 522 22.44 -12.73 28.74
N HIS A 523 22.19 -12.24 27.53
CA HIS A 523 22.21 -13.03 26.30
C HIS A 523 21.28 -14.25 26.32
N LEU A 524 20.22 -14.19 27.12
CA LEU A 524 19.29 -15.30 27.30
C LEU A 524 18.56 -15.60 25.99
N LEU A 525 18.86 -16.75 25.37
CA LEU A 525 18.24 -17.16 24.09
C LEU A 525 18.46 -16.11 22.97
N VAL A 526 19.64 -15.51 22.94
CA VAL A 526 20.05 -14.53 21.92
C VAL A 526 21.20 -15.11 21.09
N LYS A 527 21.18 -14.85 19.78
CA LYS A 527 22.35 -14.99 18.90
C LYS A 527 22.61 -13.64 18.24
N ALA A 528 23.55 -12.87 18.79
CA ALA A 528 23.83 -11.52 18.27
C ALA A 528 24.48 -11.54 16.88
N PRO A 529 24.23 -10.52 16.03
CA PRO A 529 23.31 -9.39 16.26
C PRO A 529 21.84 -9.81 16.19
N GLN A 530 21.00 -9.30 17.10
CA GLN A 530 19.57 -9.64 17.17
C GLN A 530 18.69 -8.45 17.53
N VAL A 531 17.55 -8.33 16.85
CA VAL A 531 16.49 -7.38 17.15
C VAL A 531 15.73 -7.83 18.40
N LEU A 532 15.37 -6.89 19.28
CA LEU A 532 14.65 -7.15 20.53
C LEU A 532 13.17 -6.71 20.46
N GLY A 533 12.41 -6.95 21.53
CA GLY A 533 11.02 -6.55 21.67
C GLY A 533 10.04 -7.54 21.07
N TYR A 534 9.01 -7.92 21.82
CA TYR A 534 8.00 -8.89 21.37
C TYR A 534 6.57 -8.35 21.31
N SER A 535 6.33 -7.13 21.77
CA SER A 535 5.01 -6.51 21.74
C SER A 535 4.98 -5.45 20.64
N VAL A 536 4.05 -5.56 19.70
CA VAL A 536 3.85 -4.63 18.59
C VAL A 536 2.47 -3.98 18.67
N ALA A 537 2.36 -2.69 18.34
CA ALA A 537 1.09 -2.03 18.03
C ALA A 537 1.28 -0.97 16.94
N GLY A 538 0.52 -1.10 15.86
CA GLY A 538 0.68 -0.26 14.68
C GLY A 538 -0.41 -0.41 13.63
N ILE A 539 -0.09 -0.04 12.39
CA ILE A 539 -1.01 -0.04 11.25
C ILE A 539 -0.56 -1.06 10.22
N VAL A 540 -1.47 -1.88 9.70
CA VAL A 540 -1.17 -2.76 8.56
C VAL A 540 -0.95 -1.90 7.31
N VAL A 541 0.21 -2.01 6.68
CA VAL A 541 0.58 -1.26 5.47
C VAL A 541 0.66 -2.13 4.22
N GLU A 542 0.80 -3.44 4.39
CA GLU A 542 0.82 -4.41 3.29
C GLU A 542 0.36 -5.78 3.80
N ILE A 543 -0.26 -6.58 2.93
CA ILE A 543 -0.76 -7.91 3.23
C ILE A 543 -0.22 -8.91 2.21
N GLY A 544 0.07 -10.13 2.67
CA GLY A 544 0.37 -11.26 1.81
C GLY A 544 -0.89 -11.80 1.12
N PRO A 545 -0.72 -12.63 0.07
CA PRO A 545 -1.81 -13.08 -0.79
C PRO A 545 -2.83 -14.01 -0.10
N GLU A 546 -2.48 -14.61 1.05
CA GLU A 546 -3.34 -15.56 1.78
C GLU A 546 -3.91 -14.96 3.08
N VAL A 547 -3.79 -13.64 3.30
CA VAL A 547 -4.39 -12.95 4.45
C VAL A 547 -5.90 -12.86 4.26
N ASN A 548 -6.67 -13.28 5.27
CA ASN A 548 -8.13 -13.34 5.19
C ASN A 548 -8.86 -12.38 6.14
N TYR A 549 -8.25 -12.06 7.29
CA TYR A 549 -8.95 -11.37 8.37
C TYR A 549 -8.54 -9.91 8.54
N LEU A 550 -7.43 -9.50 7.94
CA LEU A 550 -6.88 -8.14 8.04
C LEU A 550 -6.80 -7.47 6.66
N GLN A 551 -6.81 -6.14 6.67
CA GLN A 551 -6.62 -5.32 5.47
C GLN A 551 -5.66 -4.16 5.75
N VAL A 552 -5.10 -3.58 4.69
CA VAL A 552 -4.30 -2.35 4.78
C VAL A 552 -5.14 -1.25 5.44
N GLY A 553 -4.54 -0.55 6.40
CA GLY A 553 -5.19 0.47 7.23
C GLY A 553 -5.69 -0.04 8.59
N ASP A 554 -5.80 -1.34 8.82
CA ASP A 554 -6.22 -1.88 10.11
C ASP A 554 -5.22 -1.53 11.23
N LYS A 555 -5.73 -1.01 12.36
CA LYS A 555 -4.98 -0.85 13.61
C LYS A 555 -4.88 -2.21 14.29
N VAL A 556 -3.65 -2.67 14.54
CA VAL A 556 -3.38 -4.00 15.10
C VAL A 556 -2.39 -3.97 16.27
N PHE A 557 -2.44 -4.99 17.11
CA PHE A 557 -1.50 -5.22 18.21
C PHE A 557 -1.28 -6.71 18.45
N GLY A 558 -0.10 -7.10 18.93
CA GLY A 558 0.21 -8.53 19.10
C GLY A 558 1.54 -8.85 19.76
N PHE A 559 1.75 -10.14 19.98
CA PHE A 559 2.95 -10.77 20.51
C PHE A 559 3.66 -11.52 19.37
N THR A 560 4.74 -10.90 18.87
CA THR A 560 5.49 -11.31 17.67
C THR A 560 6.94 -11.56 18.06
N TRP A 561 7.48 -12.77 17.78
CA TRP A 561 8.74 -13.19 18.40
C TRP A 561 9.59 -14.19 17.61
N ARG A 562 9.05 -14.89 16.60
CA ARG A 562 9.67 -16.11 16.06
C ARG A 562 10.93 -15.84 15.26
N THR A 563 10.95 -14.73 14.52
CA THR A 563 12.02 -14.37 13.58
C THR A 563 12.46 -12.93 13.79
N GLN A 564 13.60 -12.52 13.19
CA GLN A 564 14.09 -11.14 13.30
C GLN A 564 13.06 -10.12 12.77
N GLN A 565 12.40 -10.43 11.65
CA GLN A 565 11.34 -9.58 11.05
C GLN A 565 10.08 -9.44 11.93
N GLU A 566 9.89 -10.32 12.92
CA GLU A 566 8.76 -10.27 13.85
C GLU A 566 9.04 -9.44 15.10
N LYS A 567 10.31 -9.12 15.39
CA LYS A 567 10.67 -8.39 16.61
C LYS A 567 10.19 -6.94 16.55
N ALA A 568 9.90 -6.32 17.69
CA ALA A 568 9.19 -5.05 17.73
C ALA A 568 10.08 -3.81 17.88
N TYR A 569 11.40 -3.95 18.10
CA TYR A 569 12.30 -2.78 18.19
C TYR A 569 12.77 -2.30 16.80
N GLN A 570 11.83 -2.19 15.87
CA GLN A 570 12.03 -1.78 14.48
C GLN A 570 10.75 -1.18 13.90
N THR A 571 10.91 -0.33 12.88
CA THR A 571 9.82 0.45 12.26
C THR A 571 8.77 -0.42 11.58
N PHE A 572 9.17 -1.53 10.97
CA PHE A 572 8.25 -2.47 10.37
C PHE A 572 8.38 -3.86 10.94
N VAL A 573 7.22 -4.48 11.18
CA VAL A 573 7.12 -5.85 11.67
C VAL A 573 6.38 -6.68 10.62
N VAL A 574 6.95 -7.81 10.22
CA VAL A 574 6.28 -8.78 9.34
C VAL A 574 5.90 -9.99 10.18
N ALA A 575 4.60 -10.18 10.40
CA ALA A 575 4.07 -11.23 11.26
C ALA A 575 2.92 -11.97 10.56
N GLN A 576 2.65 -13.19 11.01
CA GLN A 576 1.46 -13.93 10.56
C GLN A 576 0.19 -13.23 11.10
N GLU A 577 -0.90 -13.20 10.33
CA GLU A 577 -2.14 -12.54 10.76
C GLU A 577 -2.69 -13.09 12.09
N THR A 578 -2.42 -14.36 12.41
CA THR A 578 -2.84 -15.01 13.66
C THR A 578 -2.08 -14.52 14.91
N LEU A 579 -0.94 -13.83 14.74
CA LEU A 579 -0.17 -13.27 15.85
C LEU A 579 -0.63 -11.86 16.27
N VAL A 580 -1.63 -11.30 15.61
CA VAL A 580 -2.11 -9.95 15.89
C VAL A 580 -3.63 -9.92 15.93
N GLY A 581 -4.17 -9.07 16.81
CA GLY A 581 -5.59 -8.76 16.88
C GLY A 581 -5.85 -7.32 16.43
N ARG A 582 -7.05 -7.05 15.93
CA ARG A 582 -7.51 -5.67 15.69
C ARG A 582 -7.67 -4.93 17.02
N VAL A 583 -7.28 -3.66 17.03
CA VAL A 583 -7.47 -2.79 18.20
C VAL A 583 -8.98 -2.57 18.40
N PRO A 584 -9.55 -2.91 19.58
CA PRO A 584 -10.96 -2.66 19.85
C PRO A 584 -11.30 -1.18 19.85
N GLN A 585 -12.54 -0.83 19.49
CA GLN A 585 -13.00 0.55 19.44
C GLN A 585 -12.82 1.25 20.80
N GLY A 586 -12.37 2.50 20.79
CA GLY A 586 -12.15 3.29 22.01
C GLY A 586 -10.80 3.03 22.72
N HIS A 587 -9.95 2.15 22.20
CA HIS A 587 -8.61 1.92 22.74
C HIS A 587 -7.49 2.52 21.87
N SER A 588 -6.48 3.09 22.51
CA SER A 588 -5.28 3.62 21.83
C SER A 588 -4.21 2.54 21.66
N LEU A 589 -3.36 2.69 20.62
CA LEU A 589 -2.22 1.80 20.38
C LEU A 589 -1.28 1.70 21.60
N ARG A 590 -1.01 2.84 22.26
CA ARG A 590 -0.20 2.91 23.49
C ARG A 590 -0.77 2.09 24.64
N SER A 591 -2.09 2.00 24.74
CA SER A 591 -2.76 1.22 25.78
C SER A 591 -2.66 -0.26 25.47
N VAL A 592 -3.07 -0.68 24.26
CA VAL A 592 -3.17 -2.10 23.91
C VAL A 592 -1.83 -2.80 23.75
N VAL A 593 -0.75 -2.10 23.39
CA VAL A 593 0.60 -2.71 23.29
C VAL A 593 1.09 -3.30 24.63
N THR A 594 0.51 -2.89 25.76
CA THR A 594 0.85 -3.42 27.09
C THR A 594 0.39 -4.86 27.33
N VAL A 595 -0.56 -5.34 26.52
CA VAL A 595 -1.29 -6.60 26.73
C VAL A 595 -0.57 -7.85 26.20
N PRO A 596 -0.13 -7.91 24.92
CA PRO A 596 0.02 -9.18 24.21
C PRO A 596 0.92 -10.21 24.89
N ASN A 597 2.18 -9.88 25.11
CA ASN A 597 3.17 -10.82 25.64
C ASN A 597 2.72 -11.41 26.99
N ASN A 598 2.31 -10.55 27.92
CA ASN A 598 1.96 -10.99 29.27
C ASN A 598 0.58 -11.64 29.37
N PHE A 599 -0.37 -11.25 28.50
CA PHE A 599 -1.67 -11.90 28.42
C PHE A 599 -1.55 -13.32 27.86
N VAL A 600 -0.79 -13.49 26.77
CA VAL A 600 -0.47 -14.81 26.22
C VAL A 600 0.25 -15.66 27.26
N THR A 601 1.21 -15.08 28.00
CA THR A 601 1.89 -15.77 29.11
C THR A 601 0.92 -16.22 30.19
N ALA A 602 0.02 -15.35 30.65
CA ALA A 602 -0.96 -15.68 31.68
C ALA A 602 -1.91 -16.81 31.22
N TRP A 603 -2.44 -16.71 30.00
CA TRP A 603 -3.36 -17.70 29.45
C TRP A 603 -2.68 -19.06 29.27
N HIS A 604 -1.47 -19.08 28.70
CA HIS A 604 -0.67 -20.29 28.52
C HIS A 604 -0.34 -20.94 29.87
N THR A 605 0.06 -20.14 30.87
CA THR A 605 0.36 -20.66 32.21
C THR A 605 -0.86 -21.33 32.85
N ILE A 606 -2.02 -20.68 32.78
CA ILE A 606 -3.26 -21.19 33.37
C ILE A 606 -3.70 -22.49 32.68
N THR A 607 -3.65 -22.53 31.35
CA THR A 607 -4.17 -23.67 30.58
C THR A 607 -3.20 -24.84 30.51
N PHE A 608 -1.93 -24.59 30.16
CA PHE A 608 -0.95 -25.63 29.91
C PHE A 608 -0.29 -26.13 31.19
N GLU A 609 0.25 -25.22 32.01
CA GLU A 609 1.05 -25.59 33.18
C GLU A 609 0.16 -26.03 34.35
N LEU A 610 -0.93 -25.29 34.60
CA LEU A 610 -1.87 -25.64 35.67
C LEU A 610 -2.94 -26.64 35.23
N GLY A 611 -3.26 -26.70 33.93
CA GLY A 611 -4.25 -27.63 33.38
C GLY A 611 -5.70 -27.12 33.51
N PHE A 612 -5.93 -25.81 33.61
CA PHE A 612 -7.28 -25.27 33.70
C PHE A 612 -7.95 -25.17 32.33
N GLU A 613 -9.23 -25.53 32.28
CA GLU A 613 -10.05 -25.33 31.09
C GLU A 613 -10.55 -23.89 31.03
N LEU A 614 -10.20 -23.20 29.93
CA LEU A 614 -10.68 -21.85 29.61
C LEU A 614 -11.44 -21.90 28.26
N PRO A 615 -12.65 -22.50 28.21
CA PRO A 615 -13.40 -22.63 26.96
C PRO A 615 -13.74 -21.27 26.38
N TRP A 616 -13.55 -21.12 25.07
CA TRP A 616 -13.88 -19.89 24.35
C TRP A 616 -14.73 -20.17 23.10
N PRO A 617 -15.86 -19.46 22.92
CA PRO A 617 -16.48 -18.51 23.86
C PRO A 617 -16.89 -19.18 25.19
N LYS A 618 -16.80 -18.44 26.31
CA LYS A 618 -17.18 -18.95 27.62
C LYS A 618 -18.70 -19.23 27.68
N PRO A 619 -19.14 -20.47 27.96
CA PRO A 619 -20.56 -20.77 28.15
C PRO A 619 -21.17 -19.98 29.31
N SER A 620 -22.43 -19.55 29.19
CA SER A 620 -23.10 -18.71 30.20
C SER A 620 -23.24 -19.40 31.56
N ASN A 621 -23.41 -20.72 31.57
CA ASN A 621 -23.52 -21.57 32.76
C ASN A 621 -22.20 -22.25 33.15
N TYR A 622 -21.06 -21.80 32.62
CA TYR A 622 -19.76 -22.40 32.93
C TYR A 622 -19.38 -22.22 34.41
N ILE A 623 -19.08 -23.34 35.07
CA ILE A 623 -18.56 -23.39 36.43
C ILE A 623 -17.25 -24.19 36.38
N PRO A 624 -16.10 -23.61 36.75
CA PRO A 624 -14.83 -24.31 36.69
C PRO A 624 -14.78 -25.40 37.78
N ALA A 625 -14.21 -26.56 37.46
CA ALA A 625 -14.09 -27.69 38.39
C ALA A 625 -13.38 -27.29 39.70
N GLU A 626 -12.34 -26.46 39.58
CA GLU A 626 -11.48 -26.05 40.70
C GLU A 626 -11.91 -24.70 41.31
N LYS A 627 -13.18 -24.32 41.16
CA LYS A 627 -13.76 -23.01 41.56
C LYS A 627 -13.31 -22.54 42.95
N ASN A 628 -13.33 -23.45 43.92
CA ASN A 628 -13.14 -23.15 45.34
C ASN A 628 -11.72 -23.46 45.85
N ASN A 629 -10.78 -23.87 44.98
CA ASN A 629 -9.41 -24.12 45.40
C ASN A 629 -8.67 -22.79 45.59
N ASN A 630 -7.77 -22.77 46.57
CA ASN A 630 -6.86 -21.65 46.76
C ASN A 630 -5.83 -21.62 45.63
N ILE A 631 -5.72 -20.48 44.95
CA ILE A 631 -4.77 -20.23 43.88
C ILE A 631 -3.86 -19.08 44.32
N LEU A 632 -2.55 -19.32 44.39
CA LEU A 632 -1.57 -18.29 44.73
C LEU A 632 -1.01 -17.63 43.47
N ILE A 633 -1.12 -16.32 43.37
CA ILE A 633 -0.46 -15.49 42.36
C ILE A 633 0.62 -14.67 43.04
N TRP A 634 1.86 -15.18 43.04
CA TRP A 634 3.00 -14.46 43.59
C TRP A 634 3.45 -13.37 42.61
N GLY A 635 3.58 -12.13 43.09
CA GLY A 635 3.90 -10.99 42.24
C GLY A 635 2.72 -10.48 41.40
N GLY A 636 1.51 -10.46 41.98
CA GLY A 636 0.27 -10.07 41.29
C GLY A 636 0.26 -8.68 40.68
N SER A 637 1.09 -7.74 41.18
CA SER A 637 1.23 -6.41 40.59
C SER A 637 2.00 -6.40 39.26
N GLY A 638 2.72 -7.47 38.92
CA GLY A 638 3.32 -7.65 37.60
C GLY A 638 2.27 -7.90 36.53
N SER A 639 2.57 -7.63 35.26
CA SER A 639 1.59 -7.73 34.17
C SER A 639 0.97 -9.11 34.03
N VAL A 640 1.76 -10.18 34.07
CA VAL A 640 1.24 -11.56 34.01
C VAL A 640 0.30 -11.83 35.18
N GLY A 641 0.67 -11.41 36.39
CA GLY A 641 -0.16 -11.56 37.59
C GLY A 641 -1.50 -10.82 37.48
N GLN A 642 -1.49 -9.58 37.00
CA GLN A 642 -2.72 -8.79 36.78
C GLN A 642 -3.65 -9.47 35.77
N TYR A 643 -3.11 -10.03 34.68
CA TYR A 643 -3.91 -10.74 33.68
C TYR A 643 -4.40 -12.09 34.18
N ALA A 644 -3.58 -12.85 34.90
CA ALA A 644 -3.98 -14.12 35.50
C ALA A 644 -5.15 -13.92 36.48
N ILE A 645 -5.08 -12.91 37.35
CA ILE A 645 -6.17 -12.59 38.30
C ILE A 645 -7.48 -12.27 37.56
N GLN A 646 -7.43 -11.41 36.54
CA GLN A 646 -8.62 -11.03 35.77
C GLN A 646 -9.24 -12.21 35.01
N VAL A 647 -8.39 -13.03 34.35
CA VAL A 647 -8.84 -14.22 33.62
C VAL A 647 -9.46 -15.25 34.57
N LEU A 648 -8.80 -15.57 35.69
CA LEU A 648 -9.34 -16.49 36.69
C LEU A 648 -10.67 -15.96 37.28
N LYS A 649 -10.74 -14.66 37.60
CA LYS A 649 -11.98 -14.05 38.08
C LYS A 649 -13.11 -14.17 37.05
N TYR A 650 -12.82 -13.93 35.78
CA TYR A 650 -13.80 -14.03 34.70
C TYR A 650 -14.35 -15.45 34.54
N TYR A 651 -13.50 -16.48 34.63
CA TYR A 651 -13.93 -17.87 34.54
C TYR A 651 -14.60 -18.40 35.80
N GLY A 652 -14.61 -17.63 36.90
CA GLY A 652 -15.42 -17.91 38.08
C GLY A 652 -14.65 -18.51 39.26
N TYR A 653 -13.32 -18.53 39.22
CA TYR A 653 -12.49 -18.91 40.36
C TYR A 653 -12.62 -17.87 41.48
N THR A 654 -12.82 -18.32 42.73
CA THR A 654 -13.23 -17.41 43.83
C THR A 654 -12.15 -17.15 44.87
N ASN A 655 -11.12 -18.00 44.96
CA ASN A 655 -10.12 -17.97 46.03
C ASN A 655 -8.72 -17.66 45.46
N ILE A 656 -8.55 -16.42 44.99
CA ILE A 656 -7.31 -15.93 44.38
C ILE A 656 -6.51 -15.16 45.43
N ILE A 657 -5.44 -15.78 45.94
CA ILE A 657 -4.51 -15.19 46.89
C ILE A 657 -3.41 -14.51 46.10
N SER A 658 -3.11 -13.24 46.36
CA SER A 658 -2.03 -12.53 45.65
C SER A 658 -0.96 -11.99 46.59
N THR A 659 0.28 -11.94 46.12
CA THR A 659 1.34 -11.15 46.77
C THR A 659 1.74 -9.96 45.91
N ALA A 660 1.89 -8.79 46.53
CA ALA A 660 2.36 -7.56 45.88
C ALA A 660 2.72 -6.52 46.95
N GLY A 661 3.43 -5.46 46.58
CA GLY A 661 3.58 -4.33 47.52
C GLY A 661 2.25 -3.70 47.88
N LYS A 662 2.11 -3.24 49.13
CA LYS A 662 0.85 -2.72 49.69
C LYS A 662 0.12 -1.69 48.81
N ALA A 663 0.87 -0.83 48.12
CA ALA A 663 0.32 0.18 47.21
C ALA A 663 -0.54 -0.40 46.07
N HIS A 664 -0.36 -1.67 45.70
CA HIS A 664 -1.08 -2.32 44.60
C HIS A 664 -2.29 -3.14 45.05
N HIS A 665 -2.47 -3.36 46.37
CA HIS A 665 -3.46 -4.31 46.90
C HIS A 665 -4.89 -3.98 46.49
N GLU A 666 -5.30 -2.71 46.61
CA GLU A 666 -6.66 -2.28 46.24
C GLU A 666 -6.97 -2.50 44.75
N LYS A 667 -5.99 -2.25 43.89
CA LYS A 667 -6.13 -2.50 42.45
C LYS A 667 -6.28 -4.00 42.15
N LEU A 668 -5.47 -4.85 42.79
CA LEU A 668 -5.53 -6.30 42.61
C LEU A 668 -6.84 -6.90 43.11
N LYS A 669 -7.38 -6.40 44.23
CA LYS A 669 -8.70 -6.79 44.72
C LYS A 669 -9.81 -6.43 43.72
N ARG A 670 -9.76 -5.23 43.13
CA ARG A 670 -10.69 -4.83 42.05
C ARG A 670 -10.60 -5.73 40.82
N TYR A 671 -9.42 -6.27 40.51
CA TYR A 671 -9.24 -7.24 39.43
C TYR A 671 -9.74 -8.65 39.78
N GLY A 672 -9.91 -8.96 41.06
CA GLY A 672 -10.49 -10.22 41.50
C GLY A 672 -9.68 -10.98 42.55
N ALA A 673 -8.55 -10.45 43.03
CA ALA A 673 -7.85 -11.05 44.15
C ALA A 673 -8.74 -11.02 45.41
N THR A 674 -8.87 -12.16 46.08
CA THR A 674 -9.66 -12.32 47.31
C THR A 674 -8.93 -11.69 48.49
N VAL A 675 -7.61 -11.86 48.55
CA VAL A 675 -6.73 -11.30 49.57
C VAL A 675 -5.37 -10.97 48.96
N CYS A 676 -4.71 -9.95 49.49
CA CYS A 676 -3.38 -9.53 49.08
C CYS A 676 -2.43 -9.48 50.28
N PHE A 677 -1.22 -10.02 50.13
CA PHE A 677 -0.16 -9.98 51.13
C PHE A 677 1.04 -9.16 50.63
N ASP A 678 1.67 -8.37 51.51
CA ASP A 678 2.91 -7.68 51.17
C ASP A 678 4.10 -8.61 51.33
N TYR A 679 4.67 -9.04 50.21
CA TYR A 679 5.79 -9.98 50.17
C TYR A 679 7.05 -9.53 50.92
N ARG A 680 7.13 -8.24 51.30
CA ARG A 680 8.24 -7.69 52.10
C ARG A 680 8.10 -8.00 53.59
N ASN A 681 6.90 -8.36 54.06
CA ASN A 681 6.69 -8.66 55.47
C ASN A 681 7.33 -10.00 55.83
N ALA A 682 8.05 -10.05 56.95
CA ALA A 682 8.79 -11.25 57.38
C ALA A 682 7.88 -12.46 57.65
N ASP A 683 6.63 -12.22 58.05
CA ASP A 683 5.62 -13.22 58.37
C ASP A 683 4.76 -13.65 57.16
N THR A 684 4.99 -13.09 55.97
CA THR A 684 4.14 -13.35 54.78
C THR A 684 3.92 -14.83 54.48
N VAL A 685 4.98 -15.63 54.57
CA VAL A 685 4.91 -17.08 54.33
C VAL A 685 3.95 -17.75 55.31
N GLN A 686 4.01 -17.39 56.60
CA GLN A 686 3.11 -17.94 57.61
C GLN A 686 1.68 -17.43 57.40
N ALA A 687 1.51 -16.12 57.18
CA ALA A 687 0.19 -15.52 56.98
C ALA A 687 -0.57 -16.10 55.78
N ILE A 688 0.12 -16.43 54.69
CA ILE A 688 -0.48 -17.10 53.53
C ILE A 688 -0.89 -18.54 53.88
N ARG A 689 -0.08 -19.29 54.63
CA ARG A 689 -0.42 -20.65 55.08
C ARG A 689 -1.63 -20.64 56.01
N ASP A 690 -1.67 -19.70 56.96
CA ASP A 690 -2.78 -19.55 57.89
C ASP A 690 -4.09 -19.22 57.15
N HIS A 691 -4.02 -18.34 56.15
CA HIS A 691 -5.17 -18.02 55.30
C HIS A 691 -5.63 -19.22 54.45
N ALA A 692 -4.70 -19.99 53.90
CA ALA A 692 -5.01 -21.19 53.12
C ALA A 692 -5.65 -22.28 53.99
N GLY A 693 -5.27 -22.35 55.27
CA GLY A 693 -5.76 -23.31 56.25
C GLY A 693 -5.48 -24.76 55.85
N GLU A 694 -6.28 -25.68 56.38
CA GLU A 694 -6.13 -27.13 56.11
C GLU A 694 -6.32 -27.51 54.63
N LYS A 695 -7.05 -26.70 53.86
CA LYS A 695 -7.22 -26.91 52.41
C LYS A 695 -5.91 -26.74 51.64
N GLY A 696 -4.96 -26.00 52.21
CA GLY A 696 -3.71 -25.66 51.56
C GLY A 696 -3.89 -24.89 50.25
N ILE A 697 -2.84 -24.85 49.44
CA ILE A 697 -2.85 -24.26 48.09
C ILE A 697 -2.49 -25.36 47.10
N LYS A 698 -3.35 -25.57 46.09
CA LYS A 698 -3.14 -26.57 45.03
C LYS A 698 -2.47 -26.00 43.78
N TYR A 699 -2.60 -24.71 43.55
CA TYR A 699 -2.12 -24.07 42.33
C TYR A 699 -1.39 -22.78 42.66
N ALA A 700 -0.19 -22.60 42.10
CA ALA A 700 0.56 -21.36 42.24
C ALA A 700 1.17 -20.90 40.92
N ILE A 701 1.17 -19.59 40.69
CA ILE A 701 1.88 -18.93 39.60
C ILE A 701 2.88 -17.96 40.21
N ASP A 702 4.17 -18.18 39.96
CA ASP A 702 5.24 -17.25 40.28
C ASP A 702 5.50 -16.32 39.09
N CYS A 703 4.98 -15.10 39.17
CA CYS A 703 5.14 -14.07 38.14
C CYS A 703 6.47 -13.30 38.23
N ILE A 704 7.39 -13.70 39.12
CA ILE A 704 8.65 -13.00 39.39
C ILE A 704 9.85 -13.87 39.01
N GLY A 705 9.83 -15.17 39.34
CA GLY A 705 10.91 -16.11 39.03
C GLY A 705 12.21 -15.86 39.82
N SER A 706 12.18 -15.02 40.86
CA SER A 706 13.37 -14.77 41.69
C SER A 706 13.64 -15.96 42.61
N LEU A 707 14.85 -16.52 42.55
CA LEU A 707 15.25 -17.67 43.38
C LEU A 707 14.93 -17.42 44.86
N ARG A 708 15.43 -16.30 45.40
CA ARG A 708 15.28 -15.94 46.81
C ARG A 708 14.00 -15.14 47.09
N GLY A 709 13.55 -14.33 46.13
CA GLY A 709 12.43 -13.40 46.30
C GLY A 709 11.05 -14.03 46.08
N SER A 710 10.96 -15.20 45.42
CA SER A 710 9.69 -15.84 45.12
C SER A 710 9.76 -17.37 45.19
N VAL A 711 10.65 -18.02 44.46
CA VAL A 711 10.68 -19.49 44.32
C VAL A 711 10.85 -20.19 45.68
N GLN A 712 11.85 -19.79 46.47
CA GLN A 712 12.08 -20.34 47.82
C GLN A 712 10.95 -20.02 48.81
N PRO A 713 10.41 -18.78 48.90
CA PRO A 713 9.20 -18.52 49.68
C PRO A 713 8.00 -19.39 49.29
N ILE A 714 7.75 -19.57 47.99
CA ILE A 714 6.63 -20.38 47.48
C ILE A 714 6.82 -21.85 47.87
N SER A 715 8.03 -22.40 47.76
CA SER A 715 8.27 -23.81 48.14
C SER A 715 7.98 -24.07 49.63
N LYS A 716 8.14 -23.06 50.49
CA LYS A 716 7.78 -23.12 51.92
C LYS A 716 6.28 -22.98 52.18
N ILE A 717 5.53 -22.36 51.26
CA ILE A 717 4.08 -22.16 51.37
C ILE A 717 3.33 -23.40 50.85
N ILE A 718 3.76 -23.94 49.72
CA ILE A 718 3.05 -25.01 49.01
C ILE A 718 3.51 -26.38 49.52
N THR A 719 2.74 -26.95 50.43
CA THR A 719 3.00 -28.30 50.99
C THR A 719 1.94 -29.33 50.60
N THR A 720 0.90 -28.92 49.88
CA THR A 720 -0.21 -29.79 49.47
C THR A 720 0.26 -30.85 48.45
N PRO A 721 0.09 -32.16 48.72
CA PRO A 721 0.38 -33.19 47.72
C PRO A 721 -0.44 -33.00 46.45
N GLY A 722 0.20 -33.17 45.29
CA GLY A 722 -0.41 -32.96 43.97
C GLY A 722 -0.54 -31.49 43.55
N ALA A 723 0.00 -30.55 44.33
CA ALA A 723 -0.01 -29.15 43.94
C ALA A 723 0.89 -28.88 42.72
N LYS A 724 0.45 -27.99 41.84
CA LYS A 724 1.22 -27.53 40.68
C LYS A 724 1.71 -26.10 40.91
N VAL A 725 2.99 -25.88 40.65
CA VAL A 725 3.62 -24.55 40.77
C VAL A 725 4.24 -24.19 39.43
N ALA A 726 3.72 -23.14 38.79
CA ALA A 726 4.23 -22.63 37.53
C ALA A 726 5.10 -21.40 37.78
N VAL A 727 6.38 -21.48 37.41
CA VAL A 727 7.36 -20.39 37.60
C VAL A 727 7.73 -19.80 36.25
N LEU A 728 7.49 -18.50 36.07
CA LEU A 728 7.89 -17.82 34.83
C LEU A 728 9.41 -17.86 34.69
N LEU A 729 9.89 -18.49 33.61
CA LEU A 729 11.33 -18.61 33.36
C LEU A 729 11.92 -17.32 32.78
N PRO A 730 13.22 -17.07 33.05
CA PRO A 730 14.15 -17.91 33.81
C PRO A 730 13.98 -17.80 35.34
N VAL A 731 14.51 -18.76 36.09
CA VAL A 731 14.77 -18.55 37.52
C VAL A 731 15.95 -17.58 37.65
N ILE A 732 15.69 -16.41 38.23
CA ILE A 732 16.67 -15.35 38.43
C ILE A 732 17.47 -15.64 39.69
N VAL A 733 18.70 -16.13 39.51
CA VAL A 733 19.69 -16.32 40.59
C VAL A 733 20.29 -14.98 40.99
N ARG A 734 20.60 -14.15 39.98
CA ARG A 734 21.10 -12.78 40.15
C ARG A 734 20.57 -11.89 39.04
N ASP A 735 19.98 -10.77 39.41
CA ASP A 735 19.45 -9.79 38.46
C ASP A 735 20.56 -9.08 37.68
N ALA A 736 20.19 -8.59 36.50
CA ALA A 736 20.95 -7.53 35.83
C ALA A 736 20.69 -6.23 36.59
N ALA A 737 21.75 -5.49 36.92
CA ALA A 737 21.65 -4.25 37.68
C ALA A 737 22.73 -3.27 37.24
N GLU A 738 22.58 -2.03 37.68
CA GLU A 738 23.59 -0.98 37.53
C GLU A 738 23.93 -0.46 38.92
N THR A 739 25.21 -0.43 39.26
CA THR A 739 25.67 0.11 40.54
C THR A 739 25.55 1.64 40.56
N PRO A 740 25.60 2.29 41.73
CA PRO A 740 25.64 3.76 41.80
C PRO A 740 26.83 4.39 41.07
N SER A 741 27.90 3.64 40.82
CA SER A 741 29.06 4.07 40.03
C SER A 741 28.89 3.86 38.51
N GLY A 742 27.74 3.36 38.05
CA GLY A 742 27.44 3.08 36.64
C GLY A 742 27.95 1.72 36.13
N GLU A 743 28.44 0.85 37.02
CA GLU A 743 28.96 -0.46 36.63
C GLU A 743 27.80 -1.44 36.39
N ARG A 744 27.82 -2.12 35.23
CA ARG A 744 26.81 -3.13 34.87
C ARG A 744 27.10 -4.47 35.53
N VAL A 745 26.12 -4.96 36.28
CA VAL A 745 26.16 -6.25 36.97
C VAL A 745 25.57 -7.31 36.03
N LYS A 746 26.41 -8.25 35.56
CA LYS A 746 25.98 -9.35 34.67
C LYS A 746 24.97 -10.25 35.37
N PRO A 747 23.80 -10.59 34.80
CA PRO A 747 22.84 -11.48 35.46
C PRO A 747 23.26 -12.96 35.48
N GLU A 748 22.61 -13.74 36.34
CA GLU A 748 22.70 -15.21 36.38
C GLU A 748 21.30 -15.84 36.41
N TYR A 749 21.10 -16.85 35.58
CA TYR A 749 19.81 -17.49 35.33
C TYR A 749 19.92 -19.01 35.40
N SER A 750 18.87 -19.66 35.88
CA SER A 750 18.64 -21.11 35.72
C SER A 750 17.37 -21.34 34.90
N MET A 751 17.40 -22.36 34.04
CA MET A 751 16.22 -22.80 33.29
C MET A 751 15.48 -23.96 33.98
N ASP A 752 16.04 -24.47 35.07
CA ASP A 752 15.51 -25.60 35.82
C ASP A 752 14.93 -25.13 37.16
N VAL A 753 13.62 -25.37 37.34
CA VAL A 753 12.88 -24.96 38.54
C VAL A 753 12.94 -26.01 39.65
N ALA A 754 12.95 -27.29 39.27
CA ALA A 754 12.99 -28.41 40.21
C ALA A 754 14.18 -28.33 41.20
N PRO A 755 15.44 -28.09 40.77
CA PRO A 755 16.55 -27.96 41.70
C PRO A 755 16.67 -26.56 42.34
N ALA A 756 15.80 -25.61 41.99
CA ALA A 756 15.92 -24.23 42.48
C ALA A 756 15.49 -24.06 43.96
N ALA A 757 14.71 -24.99 44.50
CA ALA A 757 14.27 -24.95 45.89
C ALA A 757 13.96 -26.36 46.41
N ASP A 758 13.90 -26.48 47.74
CA ASP A 758 13.43 -27.70 48.40
C ASP A 758 11.90 -27.75 48.32
N TRP A 759 11.37 -28.44 47.31
CA TRP A 759 9.94 -28.64 47.11
C TRP A 759 9.42 -29.77 48.00
N HIS A 760 8.25 -29.57 48.61
CA HIS A 760 7.62 -30.62 49.41
C HIS A 760 7.30 -31.86 48.54
N PRO A 761 7.45 -33.09 49.05
CA PRO A 761 7.09 -34.30 48.32
C PRO A 761 5.69 -34.24 47.73
N GLY A 762 5.57 -34.57 46.44
CA GLY A 762 4.31 -34.54 45.69
C GLY A 762 3.93 -33.19 45.08
N VAL A 763 4.72 -32.12 45.27
CA VAL A 763 4.56 -30.85 44.55
C VAL A 763 5.25 -30.93 43.18
N THR A 764 4.58 -30.47 42.13
CA THR A 764 5.12 -30.43 40.77
C THR A 764 5.47 -29.00 40.36
N PRO A 765 6.74 -28.58 40.52
CA PRO A 765 7.21 -27.31 39.97
C PRO A 765 7.47 -27.45 38.46
N SER A 766 7.08 -26.42 37.71
CA SER A 766 7.20 -26.32 36.26
C SER A 766 7.70 -24.94 35.86
N GLY A 767 8.53 -24.88 34.83
CA GLY A 767 9.05 -23.62 34.30
C GLY A 767 8.27 -23.21 33.05
N VAL A 768 7.58 -22.06 33.11
CA VAL A 768 6.72 -21.60 32.03
C VAL A 768 7.54 -21.12 30.84
N ARG A 769 7.22 -21.65 29.66
CA ARG A 769 7.84 -21.27 28.38
C ARG A 769 6.77 -20.73 27.43
N THR A 770 6.40 -19.46 27.59
CA THR A 770 5.32 -18.78 26.85
C THR A 770 5.31 -19.07 25.35
N HIS A 771 6.48 -19.14 24.72
CA HIS A 771 6.63 -19.37 23.28
C HIS A 771 5.98 -20.69 22.78
N TYR A 772 5.74 -21.67 23.66
CA TYR A 772 5.06 -22.93 23.34
C TYR A 772 3.54 -22.86 23.38
N TYR A 773 2.95 -21.68 23.59
CA TYR A 773 1.48 -21.53 23.49
C TYR A 773 0.94 -21.95 22.12
N THR A 774 1.78 -21.89 21.07
CA THR A 774 1.42 -22.29 19.71
C THR A 774 1.33 -23.80 19.51
N ASP A 775 1.85 -24.60 20.45
CA ASP A 775 1.73 -26.07 20.38
C ASP A 775 0.27 -26.51 20.56
N ASN A 776 -0.55 -25.65 21.17
CA ASN A 776 -2.00 -25.76 21.16
C ASN A 776 -2.56 -25.05 19.91
N ALA A 777 -3.05 -25.81 18.93
CA ALA A 777 -3.58 -25.28 17.68
C ALA A 777 -4.69 -24.23 17.87
N PHE A 778 -5.59 -24.45 18.85
CA PHE A 778 -6.65 -23.50 19.17
C PHE A 778 -6.08 -22.16 19.66
N LEU A 779 -5.10 -22.19 20.56
CA LEU A 779 -4.44 -20.96 21.04
C LEU A 779 -3.58 -20.29 19.96
N ALA A 780 -2.90 -21.09 19.13
CA ALA A 780 -2.11 -20.59 17.99
C ALA A 780 -2.97 -19.77 17.02
N GLU A 781 -4.20 -20.24 16.76
CA GLU A 781 -5.11 -19.61 15.82
C GLU A 781 -5.90 -18.45 16.45
N LYS A 782 -6.40 -18.62 17.69
CA LYS A 782 -7.44 -17.76 18.27
C LYS A 782 -6.99 -16.83 19.38
N LEU A 783 -5.91 -17.16 20.11
CA LEU A 783 -5.60 -16.45 21.35
C LEU A 783 -5.34 -14.96 21.12
N GLN A 784 -4.55 -14.64 20.10
CA GLN A 784 -4.17 -13.25 19.81
C GLN A 784 -5.14 -12.54 18.86
N SER A 785 -5.60 -13.23 17.82
CA SER A 785 -6.43 -12.68 16.75
C SER A 785 -7.88 -12.44 17.17
N GLU A 786 -8.41 -13.27 18.08
CA GLU A 786 -9.84 -13.29 18.44
C GLU A 786 -10.06 -13.09 19.94
N ILE A 787 -9.46 -13.92 20.80
CA ILE A 787 -9.74 -13.93 22.24
C ILE A 787 -9.25 -12.63 22.89
N MET A 788 -7.98 -12.27 22.66
CA MET A 788 -7.35 -11.09 23.25
C MET A 788 -8.09 -9.78 22.96
N PRO A 789 -8.42 -9.42 21.70
CA PRO A 789 -9.21 -8.21 21.45
C PRO A 789 -10.60 -8.30 22.06
N ALA A 790 -11.27 -9.45 22.00
CA ALA A 790 -12.62 -9.60 22.55
C ALA A 790 -12.69 -9.48 24.08
N VAL A 791 -11.69 -9.96 24.82
CA VAL A 791 -11.66 -9.77 26.29
C VAL A 791 -11.36 -8.33 26.68
N ILE A 792 -10.62 -7.58 25.86
CA ILE A 792 -10.41 -6.14 26.07
C ILE A 792 -11.70 -5.39 25.79
N GLU A 793 -12.35 -5.65 24.65
CA GLU A 793 -13.60 -5.01 24.23
C GLU A 793 -14.72 -5.21 25.27
N LYS A 794 -14.84 -6.43 25.82
CA LYS A 794 -15.80 -6.75 26.88
C LYS A 794 -15.41 -6.22 28.27
N GLY A 795 -14.27 -5.54 28.39
CA GLY A 795 -13.75 -5.02 29.66
C GLY A 795 -13.35 -6.10 30.67
N ILE A 796 -13.22 -7.35 30.24
CA ILE A 796 -12.81 -8.50 31.06
C ILE A 796 -11.34 -8.34 31.45
N VAL A 797 -10.51 -7.94 30.48
CA VAL A 797 -9.10 -7.63 30.67
C VAL A 797 -8.88 -6.15 30.41
N LYS A 798 -8.34 -5.45 31.41
CA LYS A 798 -7.91 -4.06 31.25
C LYS A 798 -6.44 -4.00 30.86
N PRO A 799 -6.07 -3.24 29.82
CA PRO A 799 -4.66 -2.94 29.53
C PRO A 799 -3.93 -2.39 30.76
N ASN A 800 -2.63 -2.70 30.90
CA ASN A 800 -1.88 -2.19 32.04
C ASN A 800 -1.67 -0.67 31.89
N GLU A 801 -1.49 0.00 33.02
CA GLU A 801 -0.94 1.35 33.01
C GLU A 801 0.46 1.32 32.39
N HIS A 802 0.83 2.39 31.70
CA HIS A 802 2.14 2.51 31.08
C HIS A 802 2.86 3.79 31.52
N ARG A 803 4.18 3.75 31.43
CA ARG A 803 5.08 4.89 31.49
C ARG A 803 5.65 5.08 30.08
N LEU A 804 5.41 6.24 29.51
CA LEU A 804 6.00 6.62 28.24
C LEU A 804 7.51 6.89 28.45
N VAL A 805 8.35 6.30 27.60
CA VAL A 805 9.79 6.58 27.56
C VAL A 805 10.06 7.53 26.41
N GLU A 806 10.36 8.77 26.77
CA GLU A 806 10.69 9.85 25.85
C GLU A 806 12.20 9.91 25.57
N GLY A 807 12.53 10.36 24.37
CA GLY A 807 13.89 10.52 23.84
C GLY A 807 13.79 10.99 22.39
N ILE A 808 14.86 11.55 21.85
CA ILE A 808 14.90 12.14 20.49
C ILE A 808 14.90 11.03 19.45
N THR A 809 15.78 10.03 19.63
CA THR A 809 15.97 8.94 18.66
C THR A 809 15.32 7.65 19.11
N LEU A 810 15.05 6.75 18.16
CA LEU A 810 14.65 5.37 18.45
C LEU A 810 15.62 4.69 19.43
N LEU A 811 16.93 4.82 19.16
CA LEU A 811 17.98 4.20 19.96
C LEU A 811 17.95 4.67 21.42
N GLU A 812 17.86 5.99 21.61
CA GLU A 812 17.81 6.60 22.95
C GLU A 812 16.63 6.09 23.76
N ARG A 813 15.44 6.01 23.14
CA ARG A 813 14.22 5.51 23.80
C ARG A 813 14.35 4.03 24.17
N ALA A 814 14.89 3.21 23.27
CA ALA A 814 15.13 1.78 23.51
C ALA A 814 16.14 1.55 24.66
N GLU A 815 17.27 2.26 24.66
CA GLU A 815 18.28 2.20 25.72
C GLU A 815 17.74 2.67 27.08
N LYS A 816 17.03 3.79 27.09
CA LYS A 816 16.42 4.33 28.31
C LYS A 816 15.37 3.37 28.88
N ALA A 817 14.62 2.68 28.02
CA ALA A 817 13.70 1.63 28.47
C ALA A 817 14.45 0.47 29.15
N LEU A 818 15.57 -0.01 28.58
CA LEU A 818 16.40 -1.04 29.23
C LEU A 818 17.02 -0.55 30.54
N SER A 819 17.52 0.68 30.59
CA SER A 819 18.06 1.30 31.81
C SER A 819 17.01 1.39 32.93
N LEU A 820 15.77 1.77 32.60
CA LEU A 820 14.66 1.80 33.57
C LEU A 820 14.33 0.40 34.10
N LEU A 821 14.50 -0.65 33.31
CA LEU A 821 14.37 -2.03 33.78
C LEU A 821 15.53 -2.43 34.71
N ARG A 822 16.78 -2.13 34.32
CA ARG A 822 18.00 -2.40 35.14
C ARG A 822 17.91 -1.78 36.53
N THR A 823 17.45 -0.54 36.58
CA THR A 823 17.34 0.25 37.83
C THR A 823 16.04 -0.01 38.60
N ARG A 824 15.16 -0.87 38.09
CA ARG A 824 13.81 -1.12 38.65
C ARG A 824 13.00 0.16 38.82
N GLY A 825 13.18 1.13 37.93
CA GLY A 825 12.56 2.46 37.97
C GLY A 825 11.06 2.50 37.65
N VAL A 826 10.38 1.34 37.59
CA VAL A 826 8.95 1.21 37.29
C VAL A 826 8.32 0.14 38.16
N SER A 827 7.13 0.42 38.70
CA SER A 827 6.31 -0.53 39.47
C SER A 827 4.87 -0.49 39.01
N GLY A 828 4.28 -1.65 38.70
CA GLY A 828 2.88 -1.78 38.28
C GLY A 828 2.52 -1.14 36.93
N LYS A 829 3.52 -0.65 36.19
CA LYS A 829 3.37 -0.04 34.86
C LYS A 829 4.28 -0.70 33.84
N ARG A 830 3.88 -0.61 32.57
CA ARG A 830 4.64 -1.09 31.41
C ARG A 830 5.42 0.04 30.74
N LEU A 831 6.61 -0.24 30.23
CA LEU A 831 7.41 0.75 29.50
C LEU A 831 7.00 0.74 28.03
N VAL A 832 6.47 1.86 27.55
CA VAL A 832 6.01 2.03 26.17
C VAL A 832 6.80 3.18 25.56
N TRP A 833 7.20 3.07 24.30
CA TRP A 833 7.97 4.09 23.61
C TRP A 833 7.68 4.07 22.12
N ARG A 834 8.05 5.12 21.39
CA ARG A 834 7.74 5.23 19.97
C ARG A 834 8.89 4.75 19.10
N VAL A 835 8.61 3.96 18.07
CA VAL A 835 9.63 3.58 17.09
C VAL A 835 9.83 4.67 16.05
N ASP A 836 8.72 5.13 15.48
CA ASP A 836 8.69 6.14 14.44
C ASP A 836 9.21 7.52 14.93
N GLU A 837 10.03 8.16 14.10
CA GLU A 837 10.62 9.49 14.32
C GLU A 837 9.88 10.60 13.55
N SER A 838 8.95 10.24 12.66
CA SER A 838 8.14 11.19 11.91
C SER A 838 6.96 11.68 12.77
N ALA A 839 7.01 12.95 13.16
CA ALA A 839 5.98 13.75 13.84
C ALA A 839 5.90 13.64 15.38
N GLU A 840 6.41 14.67 16.06
CA GLU A 840 5.68 15.26 17.19
C GLU A 840 4.32 15.76 16.65
N GLY A 841 3.22 15.29 17.23
CA GLY A 841 1.86 15.71 16.87
C GLY A 841 1.12 14.66 16.05
N ASP A 842 0.30 13.86 16.74
CA ASP A 842 -0.98 13.31 16.29
C ASP A 842 -1.61 12.67 17.54
N ASP A 843 -2.14 13.56 18.39
CA ASP A 843 -3.32 13.30 19.23
C ASP A 843 -4.55 13.80 18.46
#